data_AF-A0A3N2MXQ3-F1
#
_entry.id   AF-A0A3N2MXQ3-F1
#
_cell.length_a   1.000
_cell.length_b   1.000
_cell.length_c   1.000
_cell.angle_alpha   90.00
_cell.angle_beta   90.00
_cell.angle_gamma   90.00
#
_symmetry.space_group_name_H-M   'P 1'
#
loop_
_entity.id
_entity.type
_entity.pdbx_description
1 polymer ?
#
loop_
_entity_poly.entity_id
_entity_poly.type
_entity_poly.pdbx_seq_one_letter_code
_entity_poly.pdbx_strand_id
1 'polypeptide(L)'
;MWEKFGHPRKLFFIIDRRLSGNFMKQFCWIFFIVSIILIILGLLGWWAGADHPYKTFIHIFNPQYDFGLNPEILNAEAIGTPSHLQRIIGFIITMIGSLLLTGLLTTTLINWVDRRKERWQSGEARYHITKDFVAIIGTHKMVSNLCNTLLSKGDIPRWIVILGSRDTDEVRKEIFESLIDKNHRKRIVVYKGDRSSKLNITSLNPEKAREIYIIGENFPEDGFDHDTVNLETYYTLSSYIAEKACNDTKRKRIKCHVMFEYQSTFTAFQYFDIDKANCHLLDFIPFNYYENWAQQVLVPDLMSQKPNIYKPLYDTPIDSESKKRVHLIIVGMSKMGVAMAIEAAQVAHFPNFSSRGVRTLITFIDRNAAREMTFFKGRFSNLFEISRHRYVDANQLPSGGYTVEHFYDANPSSPVSKTHKWLDPMNDVDSTSRFKGENLGDKIVDIDWEFIEGDISNPNIRDYLIDAASDPDSVTNLAICLPVTPEAVSAAIYLPEKVLHGSHQILVQQSTTDALVSAIRKGSDAINGHPLMKLVPFGMIDRSNYDTERRDLLAKLINYTYGLGPDEDLSKIYSSGELRLKDVEKSWTEMKGNKGKPLMSMRWSNMYHASAIYYKVGSLGIQEGAEITTEHLAQLARMEHLRWNVEQLMMGFRPQLSSDSRFNSAEELRRNMIHYDIKDFDSLPKETRDKDNGFSRNIPMMLKALRYFDLKQYSCEKGTDSGEDDKK
;
A
#
# COMPACT_ATOMS: atom_id res chain seq x y z
N MET A 1 5.68 20.33 -44.67
CA MET A 1 5.92 18.95 -44.17
C MET A 1 7.14 18.85 -43.23
N TRP A 2 7.62 19.96 -42.66
CA TRP A 2 8.80 20.04 -41.77
C TRP A 2 8.46 20.63 -40.38
N GLU A 3 7.18 20.60 -39.97
CA GLU A 3 6.75 21.00 -38.62
C GLU A 3 6.32 19.80 -37.74
N LYS A 4 6.26 18.58 -38.31
CA LYS A 4 5.91 17.36 -37.56
C LYS A 4 7.07 16.74 -36.77
N PHE A 5 8.31 17.22 -36.95
CA PHE A 5 9.46 16.78 -36.17
C PHE A 5 9.74 17.78 -35.04
N GLY A 6 8.93 17.72 -33.99
CA GLY A 6 9.17 18.51 -32.79
C GLY A 6 10.56 18.25 -32.23
N HIS A 7 11.31 19.33 -31.99
CA HIS A 7 12.58 19.47 -31.27
C HIS A 7 13.67 18.40 -31.55
N PRO A 8 14.89 18.75 -32.01
CA PRO A 8 15.98 17.79 -32.26
C PRO A 8 16.30 16.88 -31.06
N ARG A 9 15.99 17.30 -29.84
CA ARG A 9 16.09 16.47 -28.62
C ARG A 9 15.15 15.25 -28.63
N LYS A 10 13.95 15.28 -29.21
CA LYS A 10 13.04 14.11 -29.26
C LYS A 10 13.55 13.05 -30.24
N LEU A 11 14.04 13.46 -31.41
CA LEU A 11 14.65 12.55 -32.37
C LEU A 11 15.94 11.95 -31.80
N PHE A 12 16.79 12.78 -31.19
CA PHE A 12 17.99 12.32 -30.50
C PHE A 12 17.67 11.37 -29.33
N PHE A 13 16.58 11.59 -28.58
CA PHE A 13 16.16 10.70 -27.49
C PHE A 13 15.54 9.39 -28.00
N ILE A 14 14.82 9.40 -29.13
CA ILE A 14 14.33 8.19 -29.79
C ILE A 14 15.51 7.39 -30.35
N ILE A 15 16.47 8.09 -30.96
CA ILE A 15 17.70 7.52 -31.49
C ILE A 15 18.58 6.99 -30.37
N ASP A 16 18.76 7.69 -29.26
CA ASP A 16 19.57 7.27 -28.08
C ASP A 16 18.91 6.10 -27.34
N ARG A 17 17.57 6.12 -27.20
CA ARG A 17 16.80 4.98 -26.66
C ARG A 17 16.89 3.74 -27.56
N ARG A 18 17.06 3.95 -28.89
CA ARG A 18 17.30 2.89 -29.87
C ARG A 18 18.76 2.43 -29.81
N LEU A 19 19.74 3.33 -29.96
CA LEU A 19 21.18 3.13 -30.21
C LEU A 19 22.08 2.94 -28.98
N SER A 20 21.59 2.97 -27.75
CA SER A 20 22.48 2.87 -26.57
C SER A 20 23.15 1.49 -26.39
N GLY A 21 24.40 1.50 -25.92
CA GLY A 21 25.21 0.31 -25.58
C GLY A 21 26.46 0.12 -26.45
N ASN A 22 27.01 -1.10 -26.47
CA ASN A 22 28.18 -1.46 -27.30
C ASN A 22 27.88 -1.48 -28.81
N PHE A 23 26.61 -1.37 -29.21
CA PHE A 23 26.23 -1.33 -30.61
C PHE A 23 26.79 -0.11 -31.34
N MET A 24 26.73 1.10 -30.78
CA MET A 24 27.30 2.26 -31.48
C MET A 24 28.80 2.10 -31.73
N LYS A 25 29.51 1.43 -30.82
CA LYS A 25 30.91 1.08 -31.05
C LYS A 25 31.05 0.06 -32.17
N GLN A 26 30.27 -1.01 -32.17
CA GLN A 26 30.28 -2.06 -33.21
C GLN A 26 29.83 -1.53 -34.58
N PHE A 27 28.77 -0.75 -34.63
CA PHE A 27 28.25 -0.10 -35.82
C PHE A 27 29.23 0.92 -36.37
N CYS A 28 29.81 1.79 -35.53
CA CYS A 28 30.87 2.70 -35.98
C CYS A 28 32.10 1.92 -36.49
N TRP A 29 32.48 0.82 -35.83
CA TRP A 29 33.57 -0.04 -36.30
C TRP A 29 33.27 -0.71 -37.64
N ILE A 30 32.09 -1.30 -37.79
CA ILE A 30 31.67 -1.95 -39.04
C ILE A 30 31.50 -0.91 -40.14
N PHE A 31 30.87 0.23 -39.85
CA PHE A 31 30.73 1.34 -40.78
C PHE A 31 32.09 1.89 -41.19
N PHE A 32 33.05 2.00 -40.26
CA PHE A 32 34.42 2.41 -40.52
C PHE A 32 35.16 1.41 -41.42
N ILE A 33 35.08 0.11 -41.12
CA ILE A 33 35.67 -0.95 -41.94
C ILE A 33 35.04 -0.98 -43.34
N VAL A 34 33.71 -0.93 -43.44
CA VAL A 34 32.99 -0.87 -44.72
C VAL A 34 33.37 0.39 -45.49
N SER A 35 33.48 1.54 -44.83
CA SER A 35 33.92 2.78 -45.47
C SER A 35 35.35 2.68 -46.00
N ILE A 36 36.28 2.09 -45.24
CA ILE A 36 37.66 1.84 -45.70
C ILE A 36 37.66 0.94 -46.93
N ILE A 37 36.92 -0.18 -46.89
CA ILE A 37 36.85 -1.11 -48.02
C ILE A 37 36.25 -0.41 -49.25
N LEU A 38 35.18 0.38 -49.08
CA LEU A 38 34.59 1.14 -50.17
C LEU A 38 35.53 2.23 -50.72
N ILE A 39 36.33 2.87 -49.88
CA ILE A 39 37.39 3.81 -50.31
C ILE A 39 38.46 3.08 -51.12
N ILE A 40 38.93 1.91 -50.65
CA ILE A 40 39.91 1.08 -51.38
C ILE A 40 39.33 0.65 -52.74
N LEU A 41 38.08 0.19 -52.78
CA LEU A 41 37.39 -0.15 -54.03
C LEU A 41 37.24 1.06 -54.95
N GLY A 42 36.95 2.24 -54.39
CA GLY A 42 36.89 3.51 -55.11
C GLY A 42 38.22 3.91 -55.76
N LEU A 43 39.32 3.78 -55.02
CA LEU A 43 40.69 4.02 -55.48
C LEU A 43 41.15 2.99 -56.52
N LEU A 44 40.79 1.71 -56.35
CA LEU A 44 41.05 0.65 -57.32
C LEU A 44 40.30 0.88 -58.63
N GLY A 45 39.02 1.30 -58.56
CA GLY A 45 38.25 1.67 -59.74
C GLY A 45 38.83 2.88 -60.46
N TRP A 46 39.34 3.87 -59.71
CA TRP A 46 40.06 5.02 -60.28
C TRP A 46 41.36 4.57 -60.98
N TRP A 47 42.17 3.74 -60.33
CA TRP A 47 43.39 3.19 -60.91
C TRP A 47 43.12 2.34 -62.16
N ALA A 48 42.00 1.62 -62.19
CA ALA A 48 41.58 0.82 -63.33
C ALA A 48 41.04 1.65 -64.51
N GLY A 49 40.91 2.98 -64.38
CA GLY A 49 40.55 3.89 -65.47
C GLY A 49 39.16 4.51 -65.40
N ALA A 50 38.52 4.55 -64.23
CA ALA A 50 37.36 5.42 -64.01
C ALA A 50 37.83 6.89 -63.94
N ASP A 51 37.12 7.83 -64.57
CA ASP A 51 37.53 9.25 -64.62
C ASP A 51 37.74 9.89 -63.23
N HIS A 52 37.00 9.42 -62.22
CA HIS A 52 37.10 9.91 -60.85
C HIS A 52 36.57 8.87 -59.85
N PRO A 53 37.14 8.74 -58.64
CA PRO A 53 36.72 7.77 -57.64
C PRO A 53 35.23 7.82 -57.26
N TYR A 54 34.54 8.96 -57.38
CA TYR A 54 33.10 9.06 -57.06
C TYR A 54 32.22 8.30 -58.06
N LYS A 55 32.65 8.15 -59.32
CA LYS A 55 31.91 7.35 -60.32
C LYS A 55 31.92 5.87 -59.93
N THR A 56 33.04 5.37 -59.39
CA THR A 56 33.16 4.03 -58.78
C THR A 56 32.14 3.79 -57.67
N PHE A 57 31.84 4.79 -56.85
CA PHE A 57 30.79 4.67 -55.83
C PHE A 57 29.39 4.58 -56.46
N ILE A 58 29.10 5.35 -57.51
CA ILE A 58 27.83 5.26 -58.25
C ILE A 58 27.65 3.85 -58.84
N HIS A 59 28.73 3.23 -59.35
CA HIS A 59 28.71 1.85 -59.88
C HIS A 59 28.42 0.77 -58.83
N ILE A 60 28.74 1.01 -57.55
CA ILE A 60 28.41 0.10 -56.44
C ILE A 60 26.90 0.14 -56.13
N PHE A 61 26.25 1.29 -56.24
CA PHE A 61 24.83 1.48 -55.93
C PHE A 61 23.89 1.36 -57.14
N ASN A 62 24.41 1.48 -58.36
CA ASN A 62 23.62 1.41 -59.58
C ASN A 62 24.37 0.62 -60.69
N PRO A 63 24.43 -0.72 -60.58
CA PRO A 63 25.14 -1.56 -61.56
C PRO A 63 24.56 -1.46 -62.97
N GLN A 64 23.28 -1.13 -63.10
CA GLN A 64 22.57 -1.07 -64.38
C GLN A 64 23.11 0.01 -65.33
N TYR A 65 23.76 1.05 -64.78
CA TYR A 65 24.27 2.17 -65.57
C TYR A 65 25.44 1.78 -66.49
N ASP A 66 26.21 0.72 -66.20
CA ASP A 66 27.44 0.39 -66.94
C ASP A 66 27.57 -1.06 -67.43
N PHE A 67 26.65 -1.97 -67.07
CA PHE A 67 26.59 -3.30 -67.72
C PHE A 67 26.00 -3.27 -69.15
N GLY A 68 25.89 -2.09 -69.76
CA GLY A 68 25.42 -1.94 -71.15
C GLY A 68 23.91 -2.13 -71.32
N LEU A 69 23.11 -1.92 -70.28
CA LEU A 69 21.64 -1.98 -70.36
C LEU A 69 20.97 -0.61 -70.49
N ASN A 70 21.72 0.48 -70.38
CA ASN A 70 21.20 1.82 -70.65
C ASN A 70 21.45 2.17 -72.13
N PRO A 71 20.41 2.25 -72.98
CA PRO A 71 20.55 2.43 -74.43
C PRO A 71 21.22 3.76 -74.83
N GLU A 72 21.30 4.75 -73.93
CA GLU A 72 21.98 6.02 -74.21
C GLU A 72 23.52 5.92 -74.23
N ILE A 73 24.13 4.97 -73.50
CA ILE A 73 25.60 4.84 -73.41
C ILE A 73 26.16 4.00 -74.57
N LEU A 74 25.37 3.08 -75.13
CA LEU A 74 25.72 2.31 -76.34
C LEU A 74 25.81 3.19 -77.61
N ASN A 75 25.15 4.36 -77.60
CA ASN A 75 25.07 5.26 -78.74
C ASN A 75 26.03 6.46 -78.67
N ALA A 76 26.84 6.58 -77.60
CA ALA A 76 27.79 7.68 -77.46
C ALA A 76 29.15 7.29 -78.07
N GLU A 77 29.43 7.73 -79.30
CA GLU A 77 30.70 7.54 -80.04
C GLU A 77 31.96 8.15 -79.36
N ALA A 78 31.84 8.74 -78.17
CA ALA A 78 32.92 9.49 -77.51
C ALA A 78 33.57 8.79 -76.29
N ILE A 79 33.11 7.60 -75.89
CA ILE A 79 33.67 6.87 -74.75
C ILE A 79 34.26 5.56 -75.26
N GLY A 80 35.59 5.45 -75.26
CA GLY A 80 36.29 4.25 -75.71
C GLY A 80 35.76 2.99 -75.03
N THR A 81 35.61 1.90 -75.80
CA THR A 81 35.10 0.63 -75.27
C THR A 81 35.96 0.18 -74.08
N PRO A 82 35.39 -0.03 -72.88
CA PRO A 82 36.17 -0.43 -71.71
C PRO A 82 36.86 -1.77 -71.98
N SER A 83 38.14 -1.84 -71.64
CA SER A 83 38.97 -3.05 -71.81
C SER A 83 38.38 -4.24 -71.03
N HIS A 84 38.68 -5.46 -71.47
CA HIS A 84 38.23 -6.68 -70.77
C HIS A 84 38.61 -6.67 -69.28
N LEU A 85 39.77 -6.12 -68.94
CA LEU A 85 40.25 -5.98 -67.56
C LEU A 85 39.38 -5.02 -66.74
N GLN A 86 38.97 -3.89 -67.31
CA GLN A 86 38.07 -2.91 -66.66
C GLN A 86 36.70 -3.49 -66.34
N ARG A 87 36.14 -4.28 -67.26
CA ARG A 87 34.85 -4.96 -67.04
C ARG A 87 34.91 -5.99 -65.91
N ILE A 88 36.01 -6.74 -65.83
CA ILE A 88 36.23 -7.72 -64.75
C ILE A 88 36.39 -7.00 -63.40
N ILE A 89 37.16 -5.91 -63.35
CA ILE A 89 37.35 -5.11 -62.12
C ILE A 89 36.02 -4.47 -61.67
N GLY A 90 35.25 -3.90 -62.60
CA GLY A 90 33.93 -3.33 -62.31
C GLY A 90 32.95 -4.36 -61.75
N PHE A 91 32.91 -5.56 -62.34
CA PHE A 91 32.09 -6.67 -61.83
C PHE A 91 32.47 -7.07 -60.40
N ILE A 92 33.78 -7.18 -60.10
CA ILE A 92 34.27 -7.51 -58.76
C ILE A 92 33.90 -6.41 -57.76
N ILE A 93 34.06 -5.13 -58.12
CA ILE A 93 33.70 -3.98 -57.27
C ILE A 93 32.20 -3.99 -56.95
N THR A 94 31.34 -4.19 -57.95
CA THR A 94 29.89 -4.28 -57.74
C THR A 94 29.51 -5.49 -56.88
N MET A 95 30.10 -6.66 -57.13
CA MET A 95 29.80 -7.87 -56.36
C MET A 95 30.20 -7.71 -54.89
N ILE A 96 31.42 -7.22 -54.62
CA ILE A 96 31.92 -6.98 -53.25
C ILE A 96 31.13 -5.84 -52.58
N GLY A 97 30.92 -4.73 -53.28
CA GLY A 97 30.18 -3.58 -52.76
C GLY A 97 28.73 -3.93 -52.42
N SER A 98 28.05 -4.66 -53.31
CA SER A 98 26.71 -5.19 -53.04
C SER A 98 26.75 -6.13 -51.84
N LEU A 99 27.66 -7.10 -51.78
CA LEU A 99 27.73 -8.07 -50.67
C LEU A 99 27.98 -7.40 -49.31
N LEU A 100 28.81 -6.35 -49.26
CA LEU A 100 29.08 -5.61 -48.02
C LEU A 100 27.89 -4.76 -47.57
N LEU A 101 27.24 -4.05 -48.50
CA LEU A 101 26.14 -3.16 -48.19
C LEU A 101 24.82 -3.92 -47.95
N THR A 102 24.47 -4.88 -48.81
CA THR A 102 23.23 -5.65 -48.66
C THR A 102 23.38 -6.78 -47.65
N GLY A 103 24.53 -7.46 -47.60
CA GLY A 103 24.78 -8.57 -46.70
C GLY A 103 25.21 -8.11 -45.31
N LEU A 104 26.41 -7.57 -45.18
CA LEU A 104 27.02 -7.31 -43.88
C LEU A 104 26.29 -6.20 -43.08
N LEU A 105 26.04 -5.05 -43.72
CA LEU A 105 25.42 -3.91 -43.04
C LEU A 105 23.96 -4.21 -42.65
N THR A 106 23.15 -4.74 -43.58
CA THR A 106 21.75 -5.09 -43.30
C THR A 106 21.64 -6.16 -42.23
N THR A 107 22.43 -7.23 -42.31
CA THR A 107 22.40 -8.32 -41.31
C THR A 107 22.80 -7.81 -39.92
N THR A 108 23.80 -6.94 -39.83
CA THR A 108 24.21 -6.33 -38.57
C THR A 108 23.10 -5.45 -37.98
N LEU A 109 22.44 -4.64 -38.83
CA LEU A 109 21.33 -3.79 -38.42
C LEU A 109 20.12 -4.62 -37.94
N ILE A 110 19.73 -5.65 -38.68
CA ILE A 110 18.62 -6.54 -38.31
C ILE A 110 18.93 -7.26 -37.00
N ASN A 111 20.09 -7.92 -36.90
CA ASN A 111 20.50 -8.63 -35.68
C ASN A 111 20.55 -7.71 -34.46
N TRP A 112 20.90 -6.44 -34.65
CA TRP A 112 20.85 -5.47 -33.57
C TRP A 112 19.42 -5.09 -33.19
N VAL A 113 18.54 -4.81 -34.16
CA VAL A 113 17.13 -4.53 -33.89
C VAL A 113 16.50 -5.71 -33.14
N ASP A 114 16.77 -6.93 -33.60
CA ASP A 114 16.25 -8.16 -33.01
C ASP A 114 16.80 -8.37 -31.60
N ARG A 115 18.12 -8.33 -31.39
CA ARG A 115 18.71 -8.42 -30.04
C ARG A 115 18.21 -7.32 -29.11
N ARG A 116 17.97 -6.11 -29.62
CA ARG A 116 17.45 -5.00 -28.83
C ARG A 116 16.00 -5.23 -28.46
N LYS A 117 15.19 -5.70 -29.40
CA LYS A 117 13.79 -6.09 -29.19
C LYS A 117 13.72 -7.24 -28.18
N GLU A 118 14.53 -8.28 -28.34
CA GLU A 118 14.66 -9.41 -27.40
C GLU A 118 15.04 -8.93 -26.01
N ARG A 119 16.09 -8.11 -25.87
CA ARG A 119 16.49 -7.54 -24.56
C ARG A 119 15.43 -6.64 -23.95
N TRP A 120 14.63 -5.97 -24.78
CA TRP A 120 13.50 -5.19 -24.29
C TRP A 120 12.38 -6.09 -23.80
N GLN A 121 12.01 -7.13 -24.57
CA GLN A 121 11.01 -8.13 -24.20
C GLN A 121 11.40 -8.87 -22.93
N SER A 122 12.67 -9.29 -22.82
CA SER A 122 13.21 -9.96 -21.63
C SER A 122 13.51 -9.02 -20.45
N GLY A 123 13.32 -7.71 -20.60
CA GLY A 123 13.56 -6.72 -19.54
C GLY A 123 15.04 -6.51 -19.19
N GLU A 124 15.99 -7.03 -19.96
CA GLU A 124 17.44 -6.82 -19.79
C GLU A 124 17.91 -5.45 -20.32
N ALA A 125 17.08 -4.81 -21.12
CA ALA A 125 17.29 -3.46 -21.63
C ALA A 125 17.36 -2.43 -20.49
N ARG A 126 18.56 -1.96 -20.14
CA ARG A 126 18.75 -0.88 -19.15
C ARG A 126 18.72 0.52 -19.78
N TYR A 127 18.04 1.46 -19.12
CA TYR A 127 18.01 2.87 -19.48
C TYR A 127 18.63 3.73 -18.38
N HIS A 128 19.37 4.77 -18.75
CA HIS A 128 19.99 5.69 -17.79
C HIS A 128 18.98 6.73 -17.26
N ILE A 129 18.06 6.28 -16.42
CA ILE A 129 17.03 7.13 -15.80
C ILE A 129 17.60 7.73 -14.52
N THR A 130 17.60 9.07 -14.43
CA THR A 130 18.21 9.81 -13.32
C THR A 130 17.40 11.01 -12.84
N LYS A 131 16.29 11.34 -13.52
CA LYS A 131 15.46 12.51 -13.21
C LYS A 131 14.01 12.08 -13.08
N ASP A 132 13.39 12.54 -11.98
CA ASP A 132 11.96 12.44 -11.69
C ASP A 132 11.39 11.04 -11.97
N PHE A 133 11.74 10.09 -11.11
CA PHE A 133 11.26 8.72 -11.23
C PHE A 133 10.98 8.10 -9.87
N VAL A 134 10.05 7.16 -9.86
CA VAL A 134 9.77 6.27 -8.73
C VAL A 134 10.35 4.89 -9.05
N ALA A 135 11.04 4.29 -8.08
CA ALA A 135 11.55 2.93 -8.20
C ALA A 135 10.64 1.96 -7.43
N ILE A 136 10.22 0.89 -8.09
CA ILE A 136 9.48 -0.23 -7.48
C ILE A 136 10.36 -1.48 -7.60
N ILE A 137 10.61 -2.14 -6.49
CA ILE A 137 11.42 -3.35 -6.39
C ILE A 137 10.51 -4.50 -5.95
N GLY A 138 10.42 -5.51 -6.80
CA GLY A 138 9.45 -6.60 -6.74
C GLY A 138 8.29 -6.41 -7.71
N THR A 139 7.73 -7.52 -8.18
CA THR A 139 6.60 -7.60 -9.12
C THR A 139 5.39 -8.35 -8.56
N HIS A 140 5.17 -8.23 -7.24
CA HIS A 140 3.93 -8.66 -6.59
C HIS A 140 2.67 -8.06 -7.26
N LYS A 141 1.54 -8.78 -7.19
CA LYS A 141 0.27 -8.38 -7.85
C LYS A 141 -0.24 -6.99 -7.49
N MET A 142 0.12 -6.46 -6.30
CA MET A 142 -0.25 -5.10 -5.87
C MET A 142 0.35 -4.00 -6.77
N VAL A 143 1.47 -4.27 -7.44
CA VAL A 143 2.21 -3.27 -8.25
C VAL A 143 1.32 -2.63 -9.31
N SER A 144 0.38 -3.39 -9.88
CA SER A 144 -0.63 -2.90 -10.82
C SER A 144 -1.47 -1.75 -10.25
N ASN A 145 -1.91 -1.87 -8.99
CA ASN A 145 -2.65 -0.80 -8.32
C ASN A 145 -1.75 0.37 -7.93
N LEU A 146 -0.56 0.06 -7.41
CA LEU A 146 0.42 1.08 -7.03
C LEU A 146 0.77 1.99 -8.21
N CYS A 147 0.92 1.42 -9.41
CA CYS A 147 1.11 2.19 -10.64
C CYS A 147 -0.08 3.14 -10.89
N ASN A 148 -1.32 2.66 -10.78
CA ASN A 148 -2.50 3.51 -10.92
C ASN A 148 -2.53 4.64 -9.88
N THR A 149 -2.26 4.33 -8.62
CA THR A 149 -2.19 5.32 -7.53
C THR A 149 -1.16 6.40 -7.85
N LEU A 150 0.08 6.02 -8.18
CA LEU A 150 1.16 6.96 -8.50
C LEU A 150 0.87 7.81 -9.74
N LEU A 151 0.13 7.28 -10.71
CA LEU A 151 -0.24 7.97 -11.94
C LEU A 151 -1.51 8.83 -11.81
N SER A 152 -2.28 8.65 -10.72
CA SER A 152 -3.48 9.45 -10.44
C SER A 152 -3.21 10.71 -9.61
N LYS A 153 -2.01 10.85 -9.03
CA LYS A 153 -1.60 12.02 -8.23
C LYS A 153 -1.47 13.27 -9.11
N GLY A 154 -1.72 14.45 -8.55
CA GLY A 154 -1.47 15.73 -9.26
C GLY A 154 -0.01 15.91 -9.71
N ASP A 155 0.96 15.38 -8.95
CA ASP A 155 2.39 15.37 -9.29
C ASP A 155 2.83 14.00 -9.87
N ILE A 156 2.38 13.71 -11.09
CA ILE A 156 2.65 12.44 -11.79
C ILE A 156 4.16 12.30 -12.08
N PRO A 157 4.82 11.22 -11.64
CA PRO A 157 6.23 11.02 -11.95
C PRO A 157 6.46 10.89 -13.46
N ARG A 158 7.59 11.40 -13.95
CA ARG A 158 7.99 11.19 -15.35
C ARG A 158 8.16 9.71 -15.67
N TRP A 159 8.72 8.93 -14.76
CA TRP A 159 8.95 7.49 -14.94
C TRP A 159 8.59 6.67 -13.71
N ILE A 160 8.04 5.47 -13.95
CA ILE A 160 7.93 4.40 -12.95
C ILE A 160 8.84 3.28 -13.43
N VAL A 161 9.85 2.96 -12.64
CA VAL A 161 10.86 1.94 -12.95
C VAL A 161 10.67 0.76 -12.02
N ILE A 162 10.36 -0.40 -12.58
CA ILE A 162 10.01 -1.62 -11.85
C ILE A 162 11.13 -2.63 -12.07
N LEU A 163 11.67 -3.21 -11.00
CA LEU A 163 12.67 -4.28 -11.02
C LEU A 163 12.05 -5.54 -10.41
N GLY A 164 12.05 -6.66 -11.12
CA GLY A 164 11.57 -7.93 -10.55
C GLY A 164 12.07 -9.16 -11.30
N SER A 165 11.86 -10.33 -10.68
CA SER A 165 12.36 -11.61 -11.17
C SER A 165 11.39 -12.33 -12.11
N ARG A 166 10.08 -11.99 -12.04
CA ARG A 166 9.02 -12.56 -12.89
C ARG A 166 9.22 -12.25 -14.37
N ASP A 167 8.52 -12.99 -15.22
CA ASP A 167 8.53 -12.72 -16.66
C ASP A 167 8.05 -11.28 -16.95
N THR A 168 8.88 -10.52 -17.63
CA THR A 168 8.63 -9.09 -17.81
C THR A 168 7.57 -8.79 -18.86
N ASP A 169 7.29 -9.71 -19.79
CA ASP A 169 6.17 -9.57 -20.73
C ASP A 169 4.84 -9.78 -20.00
N GLU A 170 4.76 -10.79 -19.12
CA GLU A 170 3.60 -11.03 -18.25
C GLU A 170 3.33 -9.86 -17.32
N VAL A 171 4.33 -9.39 -16.58
CA VAL A 171 4.19 -8.23 -15.67
C VAL A 171 3.74 -6.99 -16.42
N ARG A 172 4.31 -6.72 -17.62
CA ARG A 172 3.87 -5.59 -18.44
C ARG A 172 2.42 -5.74 -18.87
N LYS A 173 1.99 -6.94 -19.25
CA LYS A 173 0.60 -7.20 -19.63
C LYS A 173 -0.34 -6.93 -18.45
N GLU A 174 -0.05 -7.47 -17.27
CA GLU A 174 -0.84 -7.25 -16.04
C GLU A 174 -1.01 -5.76 -15.73
N ILE A 175 0.09 -5.00 -15.70
CA ILE A 175 0.07 -3.57 -15.42
C ILE A 175 -0.67 -2.80 -16.53
N PHE A 176 -0.37 -3.08 -17.80
CA PHE A 176 -0.95 -2.34 -18.93
C PHE A 176 -2.44 -2.59 -19.11
N GLU A 177 -2.94 -3.75 -18.64
CA GLU A 177 -4.35 -4.07 -18.57
C GLU A 177 -5.03 -3.36 -17.38
N SER A 178 -4.37 -3.28 -16.23
CA SER A 178 -4.91 -2.58 -15.04
C SER A 178 -4.92 -1.05 -15.15
N LEU A 179 -4.07 -0.47 -16.00
CA LEU A 179 -3.94 1.00 -16.11
C LEU A 179 -5.27 1.68 -16.46
N ILE A 180 -5.66 2.68 -15.67
CA ILE A 180 -6.86 3.51 -15.92
C ILE A 180 -6.69 4.30 -17.23
N ASP A 181 -5.60 5.07 -17.36
CA ASP A 181 -5.25 5.75 -18.61
C ASP A 181 -4.11 5.02 -19.34
N LYS A 182 -4.42 4.49 -20.52
CA LYS A 182 -3.45 3.75 -21.36
C LYS A 182 -2.34 4.65 -21.92
N ASN A 183 -2.51 5.98 -21.93
CA ASN A 183 -1.45 6.92 -22.33
C ASN A 183 -0.23 6.88 -21.41
N HIS A 184 -0.40 6.40 -20.17
CA HIS A 184 0.69 6.27 -19.20
C HIS A 184 1.60 5.06 -19.44
N ARG A 185 1.24 4.12 -20.33
CA ARG A 185 2.10 2.96 -20.68
C ARG A 185 3.53 3.36 -21.01
N LYS A 186 3.71 4.51 -21.67
CA LYS A 186 5.03 5.03 -22.07
C LYS A 186 5.92 5.49 -20.91
N ARG A 187 5.36 5.65 -19.70
CA ARG A 187 6.06 6.08 -18.47
C ARG A 187 6.57 4.91 -17.64
N ILE A 188 6.11 3.68 -17.93
CA ILE A 188 6.45 2.48 -17.17
C ILE A 188 7.59 1.75 -17.85
N VAL A 189 8.60 1.40 -17.06
CA VAL A 189 9.77 0.64 -17.48
C VAL A 189 9.91 -0.56 -16.56
N VAL A 190 9.93 -1.77 -17.12
CA VAL A 190 10.07 -3.02 -16.37
C VAL A 190 11.41 -3.65 -16.70
N TYR A 191 12.22 -3.88 -15.66
CA TYR A 191 13.52 -4.52 -15.71
C TYR A 191 13.45 -5.89 -15.07
N LYS A 192 14.06 -6.86 -15.74
CA LYS A 192 14.35 -8.17 -15.16
C LYS A 192 15.53 -8.06 -14.22
N GLY A 193 15.41 -8.55 -13.00
CA GLY A 193 16.52 -8.65 -12.06
C GLY A 193 16.10 -9.14 -10.68
N ASP A 194 17.10 -9.52 -9.89
CA ASP A 194 16.92 -10.03 -8.54
C ASP A 194 17.06 -8.89 -7.52
N ARG A 195 16.12 -8.82 -6.57
CA ARG A 195 16.13 -7.83 -5.49
C ARG A 195 17.15 -8.11 -4.40
N SER A 196 17.68 -9.33 -4.29
CA SER A 196 18.83 -9.64 -3.43
C SER A 196 20.17 -9.16 -4.03
N SER A 197 20.21 -8.87 -5.34
CA SER A 197 21.44 -8.50 -6.03
C SER A 197 21.76 -7.01 -5.90
N LYS A 198 22.80 -6.67 -5.14
CA LYS A 198 23.34 -5.28 -5.04
C LYS A 198 23.56 -4.65 -6.42
N LEU A 199 24.03 -5.41 -7.41
CA LEU A 199 24.27 -4.88 -8.77
C LEU A 199 22.96 -4.49 -9.46
N ASN A 200 21.90 -5.29 -9.32
CA ASN A 200 20.61 -5.03 -9.95
C ASN A 200 19.93 -3.81 -9.31
N ILE A 201 19.90 -3.77 -7.98
CA ILE A 201 19.32 -2.66 -7.21
C ILE A 201 20.04 -1.34 -7.54
N THR A 202 21.38 -1.33 -7.52
CA THR A 202 22.16 -0.11 -7.76
C THR A 202 22.09 0.37 -9.21
N SER A 203 21.80 -0.53 -10.16
CA SER A 203 21.59 -0.14 -11.57
C SER A 203 20.37 0.77 -11.79
N LEU A 204 19.47 0.86 -10.80
CA LEU A 204 18.30 1.76 -10.83
C LEU A 204 18.65 3.24 -10.56
N ASN A 205 19.88 3.55 -10.14
CA ASN A 205 20.27 4.85 -9.57
C ASN A 205 19.39 5.25 -8.37
N PRO A 206 19.20 4.37 -7.37
CA PRO A 206 18.22 4.56 -6.30
C PRO A 206 18.45 5.84 -5.49
N GLU A 207 19.68 6.36 -5.43
CA GLU A 207 19.97 7.62 -4.77
C GLU A 207 19.27 8.82 -5.43
N LYS A 208 18.95 8.74 -6.73
CA LYS A 208 18.27 9.82 -7.47
C LYS A 208 16.76 9.63 -7.55
N ALA A 209 16.24 8.55 -6.98
CA ALA A 209 14.81 8.28 -6.98
C ALA A 209 14.06 9.34 -6.17
N ARG A 210 12.86 9.69 -6.64
CA ARG A 210 11.93 10.53 -5.88
C ARG A 210 11.41 9.79 -4.64
N GLU A 211 11.12 8.51 -4.83
CA GLU A 211 10.51 7.61 -3.86
C GLU A 211 10.81 6.16 -4.26
N ILE A 212 10.96 5.28 -3.27
CA ILE A 212 11.28 3.86 -3.47
C ILE A 212 10.21 3.00 -2.81
N TYR A 213 9.79 1.95 -3.50
CA TYR A 213 8.85 0.94 -3.01
C TYR A 213 9.50 -0.43 -3.10
N ILE A 214 9.71 -1.08 -1.96
CA ILE A 214 10.11 -2.48 -1.85
C ILE A 214 8.85 -3.27 -1.59
N ILE A 215 8.28 -3.81 -2.67
CA ILE A 215 7.03 -4.56 -2.63
C ILE A 215 7.31 -6.05 -2.47
N GLY A 216 8.33 -6.60 -3.12
CA GLY A 216 8.57 -8.04 -3.17
C GLY A 216 7.87 -8.74 -4.33
N GLU A 217 7.98 -10.07 -4.39
CA GLU A 217 7.38 -10.92 -5.42
C GLU A 217 6.16 -11.66 -4.87
N ASN A 218 5.50 -12.48 -5.68
CA ASN A 218 4.39 -13.30 -5.19
C ASN A 218 4.95 -14.56 -4.49
N PHE A 219 4.06 -15.27 -3.79
CA PHE A 219 4.39 -16.50 -3.08
C PHE A 219 5.19 -17.55 -3.89
N PRO A 220 4.92 -17.79 -5.19
CA PRO A 220 5.72 -18.76 -5.97
C PRO A 220 7.21 -18.40 -6.06
N GLU A 221 7.56 -17.12 -6.05
CA GLU A 221 8.93 -16.65 -6.14
C GLU A 221 9.59 -16.49 -4.76
N ASP A 222 8.86 -15.96 -3.78
CA ASP A 222 9.39 -15.62 -2.45
C ASP A 222 9.23 -16.71 -1.39
N GLY A 223 8.32 -17.66 -1.61
CA GLY A 223 7.92 -18.63 -0.61
C GLY A 223 7.53 -17.97 0.71
N PHE A 224 8.20 -18.35 1.80
CA PHE A 224 7.95 -17.82 3.14
C PHE A 224 8.88 -16.68 3.54
N ASP A 225 9.86 -16.33 2.70
CA ASP A 225 10.95 -15.39 3.02
C ASP A 225 10.70 -13.96 2.55
N HIS A 226 9.50 -13.67 2.04
CA HIS A 226 9.10 -12.37 1.48
C HIS A 226 9.60 -11.17 2.32
N ASP A 227 9.28 -11.16 3.61
CA ASP A 227 9.59 -10.06 4.53
C ASP A 227 11.10 -9.95 4.81
N THR A 228 11.78 -11.09 4.94
CA THR A 228 13.22 -11.17 5.16
C THR A 228 13.98 -10.57 3.98
N VAL A 229 13.62 -10.98 2.75
CA VAL A 229 14.28 -10.48 1.53
C VAL A 229 13.98 -8.99 1.31
N ASN A 230 12.76 -8.54 1.61
CA ASN A 230 12.42 -7.10 1.53
C ASN A 230 13.25 -6.26 2.51
N LEU A 231 13.46 -6.77 3.73
CA LEU A 231 14.29 -6.09 4.72
C LEU A 231 15.78 -6.09 4.34
N GLU A 232 16.30 -7.18 3.78
CA GLU A 232 17.68 -7.24 3.25
C GLU A 232 17.88 -6.26 2.09
N THR A 233 16.88 -6.16 1.20
CA THR A 233 16.85 -5.18 0.10
C THR A 233 16.93 -3.75 0.65
N TYR A 234 16.17 -3.45 1.72
CA TYR A 234 16.21 -2.16 2.39
C TYR A 234 17.61 -1.83 2.94
N TYR A 235 18.25 -2.76 3.67
CA TYR A 235 19.59 -2.54 4.22
C TYR A 235 20.65 -2.34 3.13
N THR A 236 20.54 -3.08 2.03
CA THR A 236 21.43 -2.94 0.87
C THR A 236 21.30 -1.56 0.22
N LEU A 237 20.06 -1.10 0.02
CA LEU A 237 19.78 0.25 -0.48
C LEU A 237 20.31 1.33 0.43
N SER A 238 20.05 1.21 1.73
CA SER A 238 20.46 2.19 2.73
C SER A 238 21.98 2.34 2.76
N SER A 239 22.69 1.21 2.78
CA SER A 239 24.16 1.19 2.78
C SER A 239 24.73 1.82 1.50
N TYR A 240 24.17 1.49 0.34
CA TYR A 240 24.61 2.08 -0.94
C TYR A 240 24.36 3.59 -1.03
N ILE A 241 23.19 4.06 -0.59
CA ILE A 241 22.85 5.49 -0.61
C ILE A 241 23.78 6.26 0.34
N ALA A 242 24.07 5.71 1.52
CA ALA A 242 25.02 6.27 2.46
C ALA A 242 26.44 6.39 1.87
N GLU A 243 26.97 5.31 1.25
CA GLU A 243 28.26 5.30 0.55
C GLU A 243 28.35 6.41 -0.52
N LYS A 244 27.27 6.64 -1.27
CA LYS A 244 27.21 7.66 -2.33
C LYS A 244 27.05 9.10 -1.81
N ALA A 245 26.55 9.27 -0.60
CA ALA A 245 26.20 10.57 -0.05
C ALA A 245 27.30 11.24 0.77
N CYS A 246 28.47 10.60 0.93
CA CYS A 246 29.59 10.99 1.83
C CYS A 246 30.02 12.47 1.87
N ASN A 247 29.51 13.38 1.02
CA ASN A 247 29.82 14.82 1.03
C ASN A 247 28.61 15.78 1.05
N ASP A 248 27.36 15.30 1.09
CA ASP A 248 26.16 16.16 1.01
C ASP A 248 25.23 15.97 2.23
N THR A 249 25.48 16.77 3.27
CA THR A 249 24.70 16.77 4.52
C THR A 249 23.33 17.44 4.40
N LYS A 250 22.98 18.03 3.25
CA LYS A 250 21.71 18.74 3.02
C LYS A 250 20.71 17.95 2.17
N ARG A 251 21.00 16.69 1.84
CA ARG A 251 20.13 15.87 1.01
C ARG A 251 18.81 15.55 1.71
N LYS A 252 17.69 15.75 1.02
CA LYS A 252 16.36 15.33 1.48
C LYS A 252 16.32 13.80 1.60
N ARG A 253 15.73 13.30 2.68
CA ARG A 253 15.48 11.86 2.87
C ARG A 253 14.59 11.32 1.76
N ILE A 254 14.97 10.19 1.19
CA ILE A 254 14.16 9.48 0.20
C ILE A 254 13.17 8.61 0.97
N LYS A 255 11.87 8.72 0.66
CA LYS A 255 10.85 7.84 1.24
C LYS A 255 11.04 6.43 0.68
N CYS A 256 11.08 5.44 1.56
CA CYS A 256 11.23 4.03 1.20
C CYS A 256 10.14 3.20 1.87
N HIS A 257 9.17 2.79 1.07
CA HIS A 257 8.04 2.00 1.51
C HIS A 257 8.39 0.52 1.44
N VAL A 258 8.22 -0.22 2.54
CA VAL A 258 8.61 -1.63 2.62
C VAL A 258 7.41 -2.48 2.99
N MET A 259 7.02 -3.40 2.10
CA MET A 259 5.89 -4.29 2.32
C MET A 259 6.28 -5.46 3.21
N PHE A 260 5.49 -5.68 4.25
CA PHE A 260 5.47 -6.89 5.05
C PHE A 260 4.18 -7.66 4.76
N GLU A 261 4.29 -8.94 4.43
CA GLU A 261 3.16 -9.81 4.17
C GLU A 261 2.62 -10.42 5.46
N TYR A 262 3.50 -10.78 6.40
CA TYR A 262 3.11 -11.32 7.69
C TYR A 262 2.83 -10.20 8.68
N GLN A 263 1.76 -10.34 9.44
CA GLN A 263 1.42 -9.32 10.43
C GLN A 263 2.41 -9.30 11.59
N SER A 264 2.98 -10.45 11.99
CA SER A 264 3.95 -10.57 13.10
C SER A 264 5.21 -9.76 12.89
N THR A 265 5.80 -9.89 11.72
CA THR A 265 6.95 -9.09 11.29
C THR A 265 6.57 -7.62 11.19
N PHE A 266 5.44 -7.31 10.55
CA PHE A 266 4.97 -5.94 10.38
C PHE A 266 4.82 -5.19 11.72
N THR A 267 4.12 -5.78 12.69
CA THR A 267 3.88 -5.17 13.99
C THR A 267 5.16 -4.91 14.76
N ALA A 268 6.19 -5.75 14.65
CA ALA A 268 7.49 -5.44 15.25
C ALA A 268 8.05 -4.11 14.69
N PHE A 269 7.94 -3.90 13.38
CA PHE A 269 8.40 -2.67 12.72
C PHE A 269 7.47 -1.47 12.88
N GLN A 270 6.24 -1.64 13.38
CA GLN A 270 5.42 -0.50 13.82
C GLN A 270 6.01 0.13 15.10
N TYR A 271 6.82 -0.60 15.86
CA TYR A 271 7.29 -0.17 17.19
C TYR A 271 8.80 0.00 17.30
N PHE A 272 9.59 -0.72 16.51
CA PHE A 272 11.05 -0.57 16.51
C PHE A 272 11.51 0.36 15.39
N ASP A 273 12.37 1.32 15.74
CA ASP A 273 13.13 2.06 14.73
C ASP A 273 14.24 1.12 14.20
N ILE A 274 14.37 1.00 12.87
CA ILE A 274 15.52 0.33 12.26
C ILE A 274 16.80 1.11 12.59
N ASP A 275 17.90 0.40 12.83
CA ASP A 275 19.19 0.97 13.25
C ASP A 275 19.59 2.18 12.38
N LYS A 276 19.84 3.31 13.05
CA LYS A 276 20.05 4.63 12.44
C LYS A 276 21.45 4.81 11.87
N ALA A 277 22.40 3.94 12.20
CA ALA A 277 23.82 4.13 11.86
C ALA A 277 24.05 4.38 10.35
N ASN A 278 23.29 3.72 9.47
CA ASN A 278 23.42 3.87 8.00
C ASN A 278 22.15 4.36 7.29
N CYS A 279 21.10 4.75 8.03
CA CYS A 279 19.73 4.94 7.52
C CYS A 279 19.23 6.39 7.49
N HIS A 280 20.05 7.39 7.84
CA HIS A 280 19.57 8.78 7.98
C HIS A 280 19.08 9.45 6.68
N LEU A 281 19.36 8.86 5.52
CA LEU A 281 18.99 9.36 4.18
C LEU A 281 17.81 8.63 3.54
N LEU A 282 17.33 7.54 4.15
CA LEU A 282 16.25 6.70 3.65
C LEU A 282 15.19 6.58 4.75
N ASP A 283 14.00 7.17 4.55
CA ASP A 283 12.91 7.10 5.53
C ASP A 283 12.19 5.75 5.35
N PHE A 284 12.34 4.87 6.34
CA PHE A 284 11.70 3.56 6.36
C PHE A 284 10.21 3.70 6.69
N ILE A 285 9.35 3.23 5.78
CA ILE A 285 7.90 3.29 5.92
C ILE A 285 7.36 1.86 5.74
N PRO A 286 7.23 1.09 6.83
CA PRO A 286 6.70 -0.26 6.75
C PRO A 286 5.19 -0.20 6.47
N PHE A 287 4.68 -1.15 5.72
CA PHE A 287 3.23 -1.33 5.57
C PHE A 287 2.86 -2.80 5.40
N ASN A 288 1.60 -3.13 5.72
CA ASN A 288 1.03 -4.43 5.48
C ASN A 288 -0.24 -4.31 4.63
N TYR A 289 -0.34 -5.17 3.63
CA TYR A 289 -1.46 -5.19 2.70
C TYR A 289 -2.81 -5.48 3.37
N TYR A 290 -2.85 -6.43 4.31
CA TYR A 290 -4.08 -6.83 4.98
C TYR A 290 -4.57 -5.74 5.93
N GLU A 291 -3.68 -5.05 6.63
CA GLU A 291 -4.04 -3.89 7.46
C GLU A 291 -4.55 -2.71 6.61
N ASN A 292 -3.92 -2.43 5.47
CA ASN A 292 -4.43 -1.41 4.55
C ASN A 292 -5.85 -1.72 4.07
N TRP A 293 -6.15 -2.99 3.81
CA TRP A 293 -7.51 -3.43 3.44
C TRP A 293 -8.49 -3.34 4.61
N ALA A 294 -8.10 -3.80 5.79
CA ALA A 294 -8.94 -3.72 6.98
C ALA A 294 -9.31 -2.26 7.27
N GLN A 295 -8.33 -1.37 7.16
CA GLN A 295 -8.53 0.07 7.22
C GLN A 295 -9.47 0.59 6.14
N GLN A 296 -9.26 0.22 4.87
CA GLN A 296 -10.13 0.65 3.77
C GLN A 296 -11.60 0.21 3.96
N VAL A 297 -11.82 -0.89 4.67
CA VAL A 297 -13.15 -1.44 4.95
C VAL A 297 -13.77 -0.81 6.20
N LEU A 298 -13.00 -0.67 7.28
CA LEU A 298 -13.51 -0.30 8.60
C LEU A 298 -13.39 1.19 8.92
N VAL A 299 -12.53 1.94 8.20
CA VAL A 299 -12.30 3.37 8.41
C VAL A 299 -12.97 4.14 7.28
N PRO A 300 -14.08 4.85 7.55
CA PRO A 300 -14.73 5.67 6.55
C PRO A 300 -13.80 6.76 6.02
N ASP A 301 -13.76 6.93 4.71
CA ASP A 301 -13.04 8.04 4.09
C ASP A 301 -13.81 9.35 4.32
N LEU A 302 -13.38 10.13 5.30
CA LEU A 302 -13.93 11.44 5.64
C LEU A 302 -13.86 12.46 4.49
N MET A 303 -13.02 12.20 3.48
CA MET A 303 -12.75 13.11 2.36
C MET A 303 -13.44 12.68 1.07
N SER A 304 -13.91 11.44 0.98
CA SER A 304 -14.58 10.94 -0.20
C SER A 304 -15.96 11.55 -0.36
N GLN A 305 -16.20 12.21 -1.50
CA GLN A 305 -17.54 12.62 -1.94
C GLN A 305 -18.37 11.45 -2.50
N LYS A 306 -17.73 10.29 -2.75
CA LYS A 306 -18.43 9.09 -3.21
C LYS A 306 -19.00 8.34 -2.01
N PRO A 307 -20.22 7.77 -2.14
CA PRO A 307 -20.79 6.95 -1.08
C PRO A 307 -19.86 5.78 -0.78
N ASN A 308 -19.58 5.56 0.51
CA ASN A 308 -18.75 4.43 0.94
C ASN A 308 -19.46 3.12 0.59
N ILE A 309 -18.73 2.23 -0.09
CA ILE A 309 -19.21 0.88 -0.42
C ILE A 309 -19.32 0.05 0.87
N TYR A 310 -18.41 0.29 1.81
CA TYR A 310 -18.36 -0.34 3.13
C TYR A 310 -19.06 0.57 4.14
N LYS A 311 -19.92 -0.02 4.97
CA LYS A 311 -20.62 0.74 6.01
C LYS A 311 -19.73 0.81 7.27
N PRO A 312 -19.83 1.87 8.09
CA PRO A 312 -19.27 1.85 9.43
C PRO A 312 -19.79 0.65 10.24
N LEU A 313 -19.11 0.26 11.30
CA LEU A 313 -19.51 -0.89 12.13
C LEU A 313 -20.83 -0.69 12.91
N TYR A 314 -21.42 0.51 12.88
CA TYR A 314 -22.67 0.84 13.55
C TYR A 314 -23.68 1.46 12.58
N ASP A 315 -24.98 1.35 12.88
CA ASP A 315 -26.08 1.85 12.06
C ASP A 315 -26.65 3.19 12.55
N THR A 316 -26.63 3.42 13.86
CA THR A 316 -27.11 4.63 14.54
C THR A 316 -26.09 5.09 15.57
N PRO A 317 -25.96 6.41 15.85
CA PRO A 317 -25.05 6.91 16.87
C PRO A 317 -25.15 6.14 18.19
N ILE A 318 -23.99 5.73 18.72
CA ILE A 318 -23.90 5.01 20.00
C ILE A 318 -23.45 6.03 21.06
N ASP A 319 -24.39 6.81 21.59
CA ASP A 319 -24.13 7.76 22.68
C ASP A 319 -23.96 7.05 24.04
N SER A 320 -23.77 7.81 25.13
CA SER A 320 -23.60 7.25 26.48
C SER A 320 -24.82 6.50 27.00
N GLU A 321 -26.02 6.78 26.49
CA GLU A 321 -27.26 6.14 26.94
C GLU A 321 -27.63 4.91 26.11
N SER A 322 -27.00 4.74 24.94
CA SER A 322 -27.24 3.63 24.03
C SER A 322 -26.98 2.27 24.68
N LYS A 323 -27.92 1.34 24.51
CA LYS A 323 -27.77 -0.08 24.86
C LYS A 323 -27.03 -0.88 23.79
N LYS A 324 -26.92 -0.32 22.57
CA LYS A 324 -26.37 -1.03 21.43
C LYS A 324 -24.88 -1.29 21.62
N ARG A 325 -24.45 -2.52 21.37
CA ARG A 325 -23.04 -2.87 21.15
C ARG A 325 -22.74 -3.02 19.67
N VAL A 326 -21.50 -2.78 19.28
CA VAL A 326 -20.98 -3.24 18.00
C VAL A 326 -20.53 -4.70 18.15
N HIS A 327 -20.97 -5.56 17.24
CA HIS A 327 -20.52 -6.96 17.18
C HIS A 327 -19.93 -7.25 15.80
N LEU A 328 -18.63 -7.49 15.76
CA LEU A 328 -17.93 -7.92 14.54
C LEU A 328 -17.63 -9.42 14.64
N ILE A 329 -18.29 -10.21 13.80
CA ILE A 329 -18.06 -11.64 13.66
C ILE A 329 -17.16 -11.86 12.44
N ILE A 330 -16.05 -12.55 12.65
CA ILE A 330 -15.03 -12.82 11.64
C ILE A 330 -14.94 -14.32 11.44
N VAL A 331 -15.33 -14.78 10.26
CA VAL A 331 -15.21 -16.19 9.85
C VAL A 331 -13.86 -16.38 9.18
N GLY A 332 -12.98 -17.13 9.81
CA GLY A 332 -11.60 -17.37 9.38
C GLY A 332 -10.59 -16.50 10.12
N MET A 333 -9.75 -17.12 10.96
CA MET A 333 -8.58 -16.51 11.60
C MET A 333 -7.39 -16.43 10.63
N SER A 334 -7.65 -16.03 9.38
CA SER A 334 -6.63 -15.83 8.35
C SER A 334 -5.86 -14.52 8.55
N LYS A 335 -4.78 -14.28 7.77
CA LYS A 335 -4.07 -12.98 7.78
C LYS A 335 -5.02 -11.79 7.64
N MET A 336 -6.07 -11.91 6.81
CA MET A 336 -7.09 -10.88 6.64
C MET A 336 -8.04 -10.81 7.84
N GLY A 337 -8.49 -11.95 8.38
CA GLY A 337 -9.37 -11.97 9.55
C GLY A 337 -8.73 -11.36 10.79
N VAL A 338 -7.46 -11.67 11.03
CA VAL A 338 -6.68 -11.09 12.13
C VAL A 338 -6.49 -9.58 11.92
N ALA A 339 -6.20 -9.12 10.70
CA ALA A 339 -6.11 -7.69 10.39
C ALA A 339 -7.44 -6.94 10.61
N MET A 340 -8.57 -7.52 10.21
CA MET A 340 -9.92 -6.96 10.46
C MET A 340 -10.20 -6.81 11.96
N ALA A 341 -9.84 -7.82 12.76
CA ALA A 341 -10.04 -7.77 14.21
C ALA A 341 -9.18 -6.71 14.89
N ILE A 342 -7.91 -6.60 14.50
CA ILE A 342 -6.98 -5.62 15.07
C ILE A 342 -7.42 -4.21 14.71
N GLU A 343 -7.75 -3.94 13.44
CA GLU A 343 -8.23 -2.62 13.06
C GLU A 343 -9.56 -2.27 13.73
N ALA A 344 -10.51 -3.21 13.84
CA ALA A 344 -11.75 -3.00 14.58
C ALA A 344 -11.46 -2.62 16.04
N ALA A 345 -10.52 -3.31 16.69
CA ALA A 345 -10.09 -3.01 18.04
C ALA A 345 -9.36 -1.68 18.21
N GLN A 346 -8.90 -1.04 17.13
CA GLN A 346 -8.29 0.30 17.15
C GLN A 346 -9.31 1.43 16.93
N VAL A 347 -10.53 1.13 16.45
CA VAL A 347 -11.49 2.17 16.03
C VAL A 347 -12.83 2.10 16.74
N ALA A 348 -13.26 0.92 17.18
CA ALA A 348 -14.59 0.66 17.70
C ALA A 348 -14.70 0.89 19.22
N HIS A 349 -14.41 2.12 19.65
CA HIS A 349 -14.54 2.56 21.05
C HIS A 349 -15.73 3.51 21.18
N PHE A 350 -16.58 3.27 22.16
CA PHE A 350 -17.89 3.93 22.28
C PHE A 350 -18.14 4.49 23.69
N PRO A 351 -18.86 5.63 23.82
CA PRO A 351 -19.09 6.30 25.11
C PRO A 351 -19.94 5.46 26.08
N ASN A 352 -20.84 4.60 25.59
CA ASN A 352 -21.68 3.74 26.44
C ASN A 352 -20.89 2.69 27.25
N PHE A 353 -19.61 2.45 26.95
CA PHE A 353 -18.77 1.66 27.82
C PHE A 353 -18.57 2.32 29.19
N SER A 354 -18.28 3.63 29.19
CA SER A 354 -18.01 4.36 30.44
C SER A 354 -19.24 4.50 31.33
N SER A 355 -20.42 4.69 30.73
CA SER A 355 -21.68 4.88 31.46
C SER A 355 -22.40 3.57 31.78
N ARG A 356 -22.39 2.59 30.86
CA ARG A 356 -23.20 1.36 30.95
C ARG A 356 -22.39 0.07 30.97
N GLY A 357 -21.08 0.11 30.74
CA GLY A 357 -20.24 -1.08 30.64
C GLY A 357 -20.51 -1.93 29.38
N VAL A 358 -21.13 -1.33 28.35
CA VAL A 358 -21.36 -2.00 27.06
C VAL A 358 -20.05 -2.04 26.29
N ARG A 359 -19.61 -3.23 25.89
CA ARG A 359 -18.33 -3.47 25.22
C ARG A 359 -18.54 -3.79 23.75
N THR A 360 -17.59 -3.42 22.92
CA THR A 360 -17.50 -3.92 21.54
C THR A 360 -17.13 -5.40 21.58
N LEU A 361 -17.86 -6.24 20.84
CA LEU A 361 -17.62 -7.68 20.77
C LEU A 361 -16.94 -8.03 19.45
N ILE A 362 -15.78 -8.68 19.52
CA ILE A 362 -15.07 -9.25 18.37
C ILE A 362 -15.06 -10.77 18.51
N THR A 363 -15.73 -11.45 17.59
CA THR A 363 -15.85 -12.91 17.59
C THR A 363 -15.12 -13.50 16.40
N PHE A 364 -14.24 -14.46 16.64
CA PHE A 364 -13.68 -15.31 15.61
C PHE A 364 -14.43 -16.64 15.53
N ILE A 365 -14.70 -17.10 14.32
CA ILE A 365 -15.18 -18.45 14.02
C ILE A 365 -14.16 -19.10 13.08
N ASP A 366 -13.53 -20.18 13.50
CA ASP A 366 -12.55 -20.91 12.67
C ASP A 366 -12.53 -22.40 13.00
N ARG A 367 -12.24 -23.25 12.01
CA ARG A 367 -12.08 -24.71 12.23
C ARG A 367 -10.93 -25.05 13.18
N ASN A 368 -9.93 -24.17 13.31
CA ASN A 368 -8.77 -24.32 14.18
C ASN A 368 -8.67 -23.19 15.21
N ALA A 369 -9.82 -22.64 15.66
CA ALA A 369 -9.82 -21.48 16.54
C ALA A 369 -9.03 -21.70 17.83
N ALA A 370 -8.96 -22.92 18.38
CA ALA A 370 -8.18 -23.20 19.59
C ALA A 370 -6.67 -22.90 19.40
N ARG A 371 -6.13 -23.39 18.28
CA ARG A 371 -4.73 -23.18 17.91
C ARG A 371 -4.47 -21.72 17.60
N GLU A 372 -5.28 -21.12 16.73
CA GLU A 372 -5.07 -19.73 16.29
C GLU A 372 -5.30 -18.72 17.43
N MET A 373 -6.26 -18.97 18.32
CA MET A 373 -6.43 -18.22 19.56
C MET A 373 -5.15 -18.26 20.41
N THR A 374 -4.50 -19.42 20.54
CA THR A 374 -3.27 -19.55 21.34
C THR A 374 -2.16 -18.65 20.78
N PHE A 375 -1.97 -18.62 19.45
CA PHE A 375 -1.02 -17.72 18.80
C PHE A 375 -1.43 -16.24 18.96
N PHE A 376 -2.70 -15.92 18.77
CA PHE A 376 -3.22 -14.55 18.90
C PHE A 376 -3.05 -14.01 20.32
N LYS A 377 -3.42 -14.81 21.33
CA LYS A 377 -3.23 -14.47 22.75
C LYS A 377 -1.76 -14.39 23.15
N GLY A 378 -0.93 -15.31 22.65
CA GLY A 378 0.51 -15.28 22.92
C GLY A 378 1.19 -14.02 22.38
N ARG A 379 0.75 -13.57 21.20
CA ARG A 379 1.21 -12.32 20.57
C ARG A 379 0.80 -11.08 21.37
N PHE A 380 -0.45 -11.03 21.83
CA PHE A 380 -1.02 -9.90 22.57
C PHE A 380 -1.19 -10.24 24.06
N SER A 381 -0.17 -10.85 24.67
CA SER A 381 -0.27 -11.41 26.03
C SER A 381 -0.70 -10.39 27.07
N ASN A 382 -0.13 -9.19 27.06
CA ASN A 382 -0.50 -8.13 27.99
C ASN A 382 -1.96 -7.66 27.81
N LEU A 383 -2.47 -7.64 26.57
CA LEU A 383 -3.88 -7.34 26.30
C LEU A 383 -4.79 -8.40 26.92
N PHE A 384 -4.46 -9.69 26.76
CA PHE A 384 -5.27 -10.82 27.26
C PHE A 384 -5.11 -11.12 28.75
N GLU A 385 -4.14 -10.50 29.42
CA GLU A 385 -4.06 -10.45 30.89
C GLU A 385 -5.01 -9.39 31.49
N ILE A 386 -5.69 -8.58 30.66
CA ILE A 386 -6.62 -7.52 31.09
C ILE A 386 -8.00 -7.70 30.44
N SER A 387 -8.02 -8.09 29.17
CA SER A 387 -9.24 -8.14 28.36
C SER A 387 -10.06 -9.39 28.64
N ARG A 388 -11.37 -9.19 28.74
CA ARG A 388 -12.32 -10.28 28.87
C ARG A 388 -12.40 -11.08 27.58
N HIS A 389 -12.40 -12.40 27.71
CA HIS A 389 -12.42 -13.29 26.56
C HIS A 389 -13.08 -14.64 26.87
N ARG A 390 -13.54 -15.34 25.83
CA ARG A 390 -14.05 -16.71 25.96
C ARG A 390 -13.70 -17.59 24.77
N TYR A 391 -13.71 -18.89 25.01
CA TYR A 391 -13.50 -19.92 24.01
C TYR A 391 -14.66 -20.93 24.05
N VAL A 392 -15.18 -21.33 22.88
CA VAL A 392 -16.24 -22.33 22.74
C VAL A 392 -15.89 -23.28 21.60
N ASP A 393 -15.90 -24.59 21.84
CA ASP A 393 -15.78 -25.60 20.78
C ASP A 393 -17.17 -26.06 20.34
N ALA A 394 -17.67 -25.51 19.24
CA ALA A 394 -18.99 -25.81 18.71
C ALA A 394 -19.12 -27.24 18.18
N ASN A 395 -18.01 -27.93 17.94
CA ASN A 395 -18.01 -29.33 17.48
C ASN A 395 -18.31 -30.31 18.60
N GLN A 396 -18.09 -29.91 19.86
CA GLN A 396 -18.39 -30.72 21.05
C GLN A 396 -19.82 -30.48 21.57
N LEU A 397 -20.51 -29.46 21.06
CA LEU A 397 -21.86 -29.15 21.48
C LEU A 397 -22.88 -30.11 20.82
N PRO A 398 -23.97 -30.46 21.52
CA PRO A 398 -25.02 -31.30 20.95
C PRO A 398 -25.57 -30.71 19.65
N SER A 399 -25.61 -31.50 18.58
CA SER A 399 -26.02 -31.07 17.24
C SER A 399 -26.93 -32.08 16.51
N GLY A 400 -27.51 -33.02 17.24
CA GLY A 400 -28.36 -34.09 16.69
C GLY A 400 -29.86 -33.87 16.92
N GLY A 401 -30.68 -33.99 15.87
CA GLY A 401 -32.15 -33.85 15.95
C GLY A 401 -32.63 -32.40 15.80
N TYR A 402 -33.64 -32.00 16.59
CA TYR A 402 -34.15 -30.61 16.68
C TYR A 402 -33.48 -29.79 17.80
N THR A 403 -32.42 -30.31 18.43
CA THR A 403 -31.79 -29.69 19.59
C THR A 403 -30.40 -29.17 19.22
N VAL A 404 -30.25 -27.86 19.32
CA VAL A 404 -29.00 -27.09 19.21
C VAL A 404 -28.74 -26.38 20.54
N GLU A 405 -27.48 -26.17 20.89
CA GLU A 405 -27.13 -25.40 22.08
C GLU A 405 -27.03 -23.92 21.72
N HIS A 406 -27.88 -23.09 22.35
CA HIS A 406 -27.83 -21.63 22.21
C HIS A 406 -26.78 -21.06 23.17
N PHE A 407 -25.66 -20.60 22.63
CA PHE A 407 -24.55 -20.05 23.41
C PHE A 407 -24.19 -18.59 23.08
N TYR A 408 -24.99 -17.94 22.23
CA TYR A 408 -24.89 -16.50 22.02
C TYR A 408 -25.22 -15.77 23.33
N ASP A 409 -24.35 -14.82 23.70
CA ASP A 409 -24.52 -14.07 24.94
C ASP A 409 -24.95 -12.63 24.61
N ALA A 410 -26.27 -12.40 24.67
CA ALA A 410 -26.89 -11.09 24.47
C ALA A 410 -26.45 -10.06 25.53
N ASN A 411 -26.08 -10.54 26.73
CA ASN A 411 -25.62 -9.68 27.82
C ASN A 411 -24.42 -10.31 28.53
N PRO A 412 -23.22 -10.23 27.94
CA PRO A 412 -22.03 -10.89 28.47
C PRO A 412 -21.58 -10.29 29.80
N SER A 413 -22.09 -9.12 30.19
CA SER A 413 -21.88 -8.49 31.49
C SER A 413 -22.77 -9.09 32.61
N SER A 414 -23.71 -9.99 32.27
CA SER A 414 -24.53 -10.72 33.23
C SER A 414 -23.81 -11.98 33.73
N PRO A 415 -23.68 -12.20 35.05
CA PRO A 415 -22.99 -13.38 35.63
C PRO A 415 -23.71 -14.73 35.42
N VAL A 416 -24.74 -14.78 34.57
CA VAL A 416 -25.72 -15.89 34.50
C VAL A 416 -25.40 -16.93 33.41
N SER A 417 -24.49 -16.66 32.47
CA SER A 417 -24.10 -17.62 31.43
C SER A 417 -23.14 -18.70 31.98
N LYS A 418 -23.71 -19.77 32.58
CA LYS A 418 -22.95 -20.80 33.30
C LYS A 418 -22.30 -21.88 32.42
N THR A 419 -22.77 -22.10 31.20
CA THR A 419 -22.25 -23.20 30.32
C THR A 419 -21.01 -22.78 29.53
N HIS A 420 -20.93 -21.53 29.08
CA HIS A 420 -19.80 -21.00 28.30
C HIS A 420 -19.24 -19.72 28.94
N LYS A 421 -18.53 -19.91 30.06
CA LYS A 421 -18.08 -18.84 30.94
C LYS A 421 -17.11 -17.88 30.24
N TRP A 422 -17.36 -16.58 30.37
CA TRP A 422 -16.39 -15.52 30.09
C TRP A 422 -15.30 -15.48 31.15
N LEU A 423 -14.04 -15.44 30.71
CA LEU A 423 -12.89 -15.20 31.57
C LEU A 423 -12.65 -13.71 31.65
N ASP A 424 -12.67 -13.16 32.86
CA ASP A 424 -12.30 -11.77 33.15
C ASP A 424 -10.99 -11.77 33.96
N PRO A 425 -9.83 -11.55 33.30
CA PRO A 425 -8.54 -11.58 33.96
C PRO A 425 -8.40 -10.60 35.13
N MET A 426 -9.13 -9.48 35.13
CA MET A 426 -9.03 -8.46 36.18
C MET A 426 -9.92 -8.79 37.37
N ASN A 427 -11.09 -9.40 37.13
CA ASN A 427 -12.14 -9.54 38.13
C ASN A 427 -12.41 -10.97 38.61
N ASP A 428 -12.05 -12.01 37.83
CA ASP A 428 -12.30 -13.40 38.23
C ASP A 428 -11.51 -13.79 39.48
N VAL A 429 -12.16 -14.46 40.43
CA VAL A 429 -11.56 -14.90 41.71
C VAL A 429 -10.34 -15.80 41.49
N ASP A 430 -10.38 -16.68 40.50
CA ASP A 430 -9.30 -17.62 40.19
C ASP A 430 -8.33 -17.12 39.11
N SER A 431 -8.47 -15.86 38.66
CA SER A 431 -7.56 -15.28 37.66
C SER A 431 -6.12 -15.22 38.18
N THR A 432 -5.20 -15.59 37.30
CA THR A 432 -3.74 -15.57 37.47
C THR A 432 -3.08 -14.35 36.81
N SER A 433 -3.87 -13.37 36.33
CA SER A 433 -3.34 -12.14 35.75
C SER A 433 -2.38 -11.44 36.71
N ARG A 434 -1.25 -10.97 36.18
CA ARG A 434 -0.27 -10.21 36.98
C ARG A 434 -0.77 -8.82 37.35
N PHE A 435 -1.79 -8.33 36.66
CA PHE A 435 -2.37 -7.00 36.88
C PHE A 435 -3.56 -7.02 37.85
N LYS A 436 -4.02 -8.21 38.24
CA LYS A 436 -5.10 -8.34 39.20
C LYS A 436 -4.70 -7.77 40.56
N GLY A 437 -5.56 -6.91 41.11
CA GLY A 437 -5.33 -6.24 42.39
C GLY A 437 -4.40 -5.02 42.33
N GLU A 438 -3.81 -4.71 41.17
CA GLU A 438 -3.14 -3.44 40.96
C GLU A 438 -4.17 -2.31 40.83
N ASN A 439 -3.80 -1.09 41.25
CA ASN A 439 -4.68 0.07 41.21
C ASN A 439 -4.76 0.67 39.80
N LEU A 440 -5.36 -0.09 38.88
CA LEU A 440 -5.54 0.27 37.47
C LEU A 440 -6.95 0.75 37.15
N GLY A 441 -7.90 0.61 38.08
CA GLY A 441 -9.32 0.88 37.85
C GLY A 441 -10.01 -0.22 37.03
N ASP A 442 -11.34 -0.07 36.83
CA ASP A 442 -12.19 -1.15 36.32
C ASP A 442 -12.47 -1.02 34.81
N LYS A 443 -12.18 0.14 34.21
CA LYS A 443 -12.56 0.49 32.83
C LYS A 443 -11.34 0.75 31.93
N ILE A 444 -10.45 -0.23 31.86
CA ILE A 444 -9.17 -0.10 31.13
C ILE A 444 -9.31 -0.41 29.63
N VAL A 445 -10.10 -1.44 29.31
CA VAL A 445 -10.33 -1.95 27.94
C VAL A 445 -11.83 -2.13 27.76
N ASP A 446 -12.37 -1.74 26.60
CA ASP A 446 -13.79 -1.76 26.24
C ASP A 446 -14.16 -2.80 25.18
N ILE A 447 -13.28 -3.79 24.96
CA ILE A 447 -13.41 -4.83 23.94
C ILE A 447 -13.48 -6.21 24.59
N ASP A 448 -14.41 -7.03 24.09
CA ASP A 448 -14.52 -8.45 24.37
C ASP A 448 -14.04 -9.30 23.20
N TRP A 449 -13.35 -10.39 23.52
CA TRP A 449 -12.82 -11.34 22.52
C TRP A 449 -13.46 -12.70 22.65
N GLU A 450 -14.07 -13.18 21.58
CA GLU A 450 -14.68 -14.50 21.54
C GLU A 450 -14.04 -15.36 20.46
N PHE A 451 -13.76 -16.62 20.79
CA PHE A 451 -13.19 -17.59 19.88
C PHE A 451 -14.09 -18.83 19.83
N ILE A 452 -14.65 -19.11 18.65
CA ILE A 452 -15.54 -20.25 18.42
C ILE A 452 -14.86 -21.21 17.46
N GLU A 453 -14.56 -22.42 17.93
CA GLU A 453 -14.01 -23.48 17.09
C GLU A 453 -15.12 -24.24 16.37
N GLY A 454 -15.02 -24.33 15.04
CA GLY A 454 -15.96 -25.05 14.21
C GLY A 454 -16.10 -24.47 12.80
N ASP A 455 -16.74 -25.24 11.92
CA ASP A 455 -17.10 -24.79 10.58
C ASP A 455 -18.33 -23.86 10.62
N ILE A 456 -18.38 -22.85 9.76
CA ILE A 456 -19.55 -21.96 9.64
C ILE A 456 -20.86 -22.71 9.32
N SER A 457 -20.77 -23.91 8.74
CA SER A 457 -21.92 -24.77 8.46
C SER A 457 -22.40 -25.55 9.69
N ASN A 458 -21.67 -25.56 10.81
CA ASN A 458 -22.06 -26.25 12.03
C ASN A 458 -23.41 -25.69 12.54
N PRO A 459 -24.42 -26.54 12.84
CA PRO A 459 -25.74 -26.09 13.30
C PRO A 459 -25.68 -25.11 14.49
N ASN A 460 -24.85 -25.39 15.49
CA ASN A 460 -24.71 -24.56 16.68
C ASN A 460 -24.13 -23.17 16.33
N ILE A 461 -23.20 -23.11 15.37
CA ILE A 461 -22.67 -21.84 14.86
C ILE A 461 -23.74 -21.09 14.06
N ARG A 462 -24.54 -21.79 13.25
CA ARG A 462 -25.63 -21.17 12.49
C ARG A 462 -26.67 -20.52 13.41
N ASP A 463 -27.02 -21.18 14.51
CA ASP A 463 -27.94 -20.62 15.50
C ASP A 463 -27.31 -19.47 16.29
N TYR A 464 -26.04 -19.56 16.65
CA TYR A 464 -25.29 -18.41 17.20
C TYR A 464 -25.37 -17.19 16.26
N LEU A 465 -25.17 -17.37 14.96
CA LEU A 465 -25.26 -16.28 13.97
C LEU A 465 -26.69 -15.71 13.88
N ILE A 466 -27.71 -16.57 13.97
CA ILE A 466 -29.12 -16.16 13.97
C ILE A 466 -29.44 -15.34 15.21
N ASP A 467 -29.02 -15.79 16.39
CA ASP A 467 -29.23 -15.10 17.65
C ASP A 467 -28.52 -13.74 17.63
N ALA A 468 -27.27 -13.70 17.16
CA ALA A 468 -26.51 -12.47 17.00
C ALA A 468 -27.18 -11.48 16.04
N ALA A 469 -27.68 -11.95 14.90
CA ALA A 469 -28.39 -11.10 13.94
C ALA A 469 -29.79 -10.68 14.40
N SER A 470 -30.35 -11.36 15.41
CA SER A 470 -31.70 -11.08 15.95
C SER A 470 -31.67 -10.23 17.21
N ASP A 471 -30.51 -10.04 17.83
CA ASP A 471 -30.34 -9.23 19.04
C ASP A 471 -30.54 -7.73 18.73
N PRO A 472 -31.62 -7.09 19.26
CA PRO A 472 -31.90 -5.68 18.99
C PRO A 472 -30.88 -4.71 19.61
N ASP A 473 -30.14 -5.18 20.62
CA ASP A 473 -29.10 -4.41 21.29
C ASP A 473 -27.70 -4.72 20.70
N SER A 474 -27.61 -5.47 19.58
CA SER A 474 -26.36 -5.77 18.88
C SER A 474 -26.39 -5.31 17.43
N VAL A 475 -25.41 -4.49 17.02
CA VAL A 475 -25.18 -4.17 15.61
C VAL A 475 -24.23 -5.19 15.02
N THR A 476 -24.80 -6.24 14.43
CA THR A 476 -24.05 -7.42 13.96
C THR A 476 -23.48 -7.22 12.56
N ASN A 477 -22.16 -7.26 12.45
CA ASN A 477 -21.38 -7.19 11.23
C ASN A 477 -20.69 -8.54 10.99
N LEU A 478 -20.76 -9.08 9.78
CA LEU A 478 -20.13 -10.36 9.45
C LEU A 478 -19.02 -10.14 8.41
N ALA A 479 -17.81 -10.62 8.69
CA ALA A 479 -16.69 -10.62 7.77
C ALA A 479 -16.23 -12.06 7.49
N ILE A 480 -16.42 -12.52 6.25
CA ILE A 480 -16.01 -13.85 5.81
C ILE A 480 -14.62 -13.73 5.19
N CYS A 481 -13.61 -14.06 6.00
CA CYS A 481 -12.17 -13.91 5.74
C CYS A 481 -11.51 -15.26 5.42
N LEU A 482 -12.17 -16.09 4.62
CA LEU A 482 -11.63 -17.37 4.18
C LEU A 482 -10.66 -17.14 2.98
N PRO A 483 -9.43 -17.70 3.01
CA PRO A 483 -8.42 -17.43 1.98
C PRO A 483 -8.83 -17.89 0.57
N VAL A 484 -9.67 -18.92 0.48
CA VAL A 484 -10.14 -19.51 -0.78
C VAL A 484 -11.44 -18.84 -1.19
N THR A 485 -11.40 -18.04 -2.28
CA THR A 485 -12.55 -17.23 -2.72
C THR A 485 -13.84 -18.02 -2.94
N PRO A 486 -13.86 -19.18 -3.62
CA PRO A 486 -15.08 -19.99 -3.73
C PRO A 486 -15.65 -20.43 -2.37
N GLU A 487 -14.80 -20.75 -1.40
CA GLU A 487 -15.21 -21.14 -0.05
C GLU A 487 -15.85 -19.95 0.69
N ALA A 488 -15.20 -18.76 0.63
CA ALA A 488 -15.74 -17.52 1.22
C ALA A 488 -17.11 -17.15 0.64
N VAL A 489 -17.26 -17.24 -0.69
CA VAL A 489 -18.52 -16.93 -1.38
C VAL A 489 -19.60 -17.97 -1.03
N SER A 490 -19.26 -19.25 -1.01
CA SER A 490 -20.19 -20.32 -0.61
C SER A 490 -20.69 -20.12 0.83
N ALA A 491 -19.77 -19.85 1.77
CA ALA A 491 -20.10 -19.56 3.16
C ALA A 491 -21.10 -18.39 3.28
N ALA A 492 -20.95 -17.35 2.44
CA ALA A 492 -21.81 -16.18 2.44
C ALA A 492 -23.22 -16.44 1.89
N ILE A 493 -23.34 -17.18 0.78
CA ILE A 493 -24.63 -17.41 0.11
C ILE A 493 -25.54 -18.33 0.91
N TYR A 494 -24.97 -19.30 1.63
CA TYR A 494 -25.73 -20.29 2.40
C TYR A 494 -25.96 -19.90 3.88
N LEU A 495 -25.71 -18.62 4.23
CA LEU A 495 -26.09 -18.08 5.53
C LEU A 495 -27.61 -18.21 5.76
N PRO A 496 -28.06 -18.41 7.00
CA PRO A 496 -29.49 -18.39 7.31
C PRO A 496 -30.16 -17.07 6.88
N GLU A 497 -31.41 -17.14 6.42
CA GLU A 497 -32.17 -15.97 5.95
C GLU A 497 -32.21 -14.84 6.99
N LYS A 498 -32.43 -15.19 8.27
CA LYS A 498 -32.38 -14.23 9.38
C LYS A 498 -31.05 -13.51 9.50
N VAL A 499 -29.92 -14.16 9.20
CA VAL A 499 -28.59 -13.52 9.21
C VAL A 499 -28.47 -12.56 8.05
N LEU A 500 -28.86 -12.98 6.84
CA LEU A 500 -28.84 -12.11 5.66
C LEU A 500 -29.70 -10.85 5.86
N HIS A 501 -30.86 -10.96 6.52
CA HIS A 501 -31.74 -9.82 6.80
C HIS A 501 -31.40 -9.04 8.07
N GLY A 502 -30.85 -9.67 9.10
CA GLY A 502 -30.55 -9.04 10.40
C GLY A 502 -29.19 -8.37 10.46
N SER A 503 -28.17 -8.90 9.76
CA SER A 503 -26.83 -8.31 9.79
C SER A 503 -26.78 -6.92 9.15
N HIS A 504 -26.03 -6.00 9.75
CA HIS A 504 -25.81 -4.64 9.25
C HIS A 504 -25.13 -4.64 7.87
N GLN A 505 -24.10 -5.48 7.74
CA GLN A 505 -23.37 -5.76 6.50
C GLN A 505 -22.72 -7.15 6.55
N ILE A 506 -22.50 -7.73 5.37
CA ILE A 506 -21.81 -9.01 5.21
C ILE A 506 -20.67 -8.82 4.20
N LEU A 507 -19.45 -8.75 4.72
CA LEU A 507 -18.22 -8.56 3.98
C LEU A 507 -17.70 -9.93 3.53
N VAL A 508 -17.37 -10.10 2.26
CA VAL A 508 -16.90 -11.37 1.69
C VAL A 508 -15.55 -11.18 1.02
N GLN A 509 -14.53 -11.89 1.52
CA GLN A 509 -13.17 -11.77 1.00
C GLN A 509 -13.05 -12.40 -0.40
N GLN A 510 -12.49 -11.63 -1.34
CA GLN A 510 -12.10 -12.10 -2.66
C GLN A 510 -10.70 -11.58 -3.00
N SER A 511 -9.74 -12.48 -3.25
CA SER A 511 -8.32 -12.07 -3.38
C SER A 511 -7.95 -11.46 -4.73
N THR A 512 -8.69 -11.80 -5.79
CA THR A 512 -8.31 -11.44 -7.18
C THR A 512 -9.31 -10.52 -7.86
N THR A 513 -10.61 -10.78 -7.71
CA THR A 513 -11.67 -10.03 -8.40
C THR A 513 -12.93 -10.02 -7.56
N ASP A 514 -13.70 -8.95 -7.65
CA ASP A 514 -15.01 -8.79 -7.00
C ASP A 514 -16.18 -9.34 -7.83
N ALA A 515 -15.89 -9.94 -8.99
CA ALA A 515 -16.89 -10.28 -10.00
C ALA A 515 -18.02 -11.17 -9.46
N LEU A 516 -17.71 -12.20 -8.67
CA LEU A 516 -18.70 -13.14 -8.14
C LEU A 516 -19.72 -12.47 -7.22
N VAL A 517 -19.27 -11.83 -6.13
CA VAL A 517 -20.18 -11.18 -5.18
C VAL A 517 -20.87 -9.99 -5.83
N SER A 518 -20.17 -9.25 -6.69
CA SER A 518 -20.79 -8.14 -7.44
C SER A 518 -21.90 -8.59 -8.38
N ALA A 519 -21.74 -9.73 -9.06
CA ALA A 519 -22.77 -10.30 -9.91
C ALA A 519 -23.98 -10.76 -9.09
N ILE A 520 -23.74 -11.46 -7.97
CA ILE A 520 -24.80 -11.89 -7.04
C ILE A 520 -25.58 -10.69 -6.51
N ARG A 521 -24.87 -9.64 -6.07
CA ARG A 521 -25.49 -8.42 -5.55
C ARG A 521 -26.34 -7.72 -6.60
N LYS A 522 -25.82 -7.55 -7.83
CA LYS A 522 -26.58 -6.93 -8.93
C LYS A 522 -27.79 -7.74 -9.34
N GLY A 523 -27.66 -9.07 -9.42
CA GLY A 523 -28.80 -9.95 -9.71
C GLY A 523 -29.87 -9.91 -8.61
N SER A 524 -29.44 -9.79 -7.35
CA SER A 524 -30.33 -9.64 -6.20
C SER A 524 -31.03 -8.30 -6.18
N ASP A 525 -30.35 -7.22 -6.55
CA ASP A 525 -30.93 -5.86 -6.62
C ASP A 525 -32.07 -5.76 -7.64
N ALA A 526 -31.99 -6.51 -8.74
CA ALA A 526 -33.08 -6.64 -9.70
C ALA A 526 -34.33 -7.32 -9.10
N ILE A 527 -34.15 -8.10 -8.04
CA ILE A 527 -35.21 -8.75 -7.26
C ILE A 527 -35.35 -7.95 -5.97
N ASN A 528 -35.99 -6.78 -6.07
CA ASN A 528 -36.10 -5.80 -4.98
C ASN A 528 -36.38 -6.46 -3.61
N GLY A 529 -35.46 -6.29 -2.66
CA GLY A 529 -35.54 -6.86 -1.31
C GLY A 529 -34.88 -8.23 -1.11
N HIS A 530 -34.21 -8.79 -2.11
CA HIS A 530 -33.53 -10.08 -1.97
C HIS A 530 -32.37 -10.02 -0.95
N PRO A 531 -32.30 -10.94 0.04
CA PRO A 531 -31.35 -10.87 1.16
C PRO A 531 -29.87 -10.77 0.76
N LEU A 532 -29.48 -11.38 -0.37
CA LEU A 532 -28.09 -11.37 -0.85
C LEU A 532 -27.61 -9.99 -1.33
N MET A 533 -28.48 -8.97 -1.39
CA MET A 533 -28.06 -7.60 -1.72
C MET A 533 -27.09 -6.99 -0.69
N LYS A 534 -27.03 -7.55 0.52
CA LYS A 534 -26.13 -7.10 1.60
C LYS A 534 -24.70 -7.62 1.49
N LEU A 535 -24.41 -8.53 0.56
CA LEU A 535 -23.07 -9.04 0.36
C LEU A 535 -22.18 -7.95 -0.26
N VAL A 536 -21.01 -7.73 0.34
CA VAL A 536 -20.05 -6.72 -0.13
C VAL A 536 -18.67 -7.35 -0.32
N PRO A 537 -18.09 -7.31 -1.53
CA PRO A 537 -16.76 -7.86 -1.77
C PRO A 537 -15.65 -6.98 -1.20
N PHE A 538 -14.58 -7.60 -0.69
CA PHE A 538 -13.36 -6.89 -0.26
C PHE A 538 -12.11 -7.76 -0.38
N GLY A 539 -10.92 -7.17 -0.26
CA GLY A 539 -9.66 -7.91 -0.12
C GLY A 539 -8.95 -8.27 -1.43
N MET A 540 -9.28 -7.60 -2.55
CA MET A 540 -8.63 -7.80 -3.86
C MET A 540 -7.22 -7.20 -3.89
N ILE A 541 -6.20 -7.98 -4.25
CA ILE A 541 -4.79 -7.57 -4.15
C ILE A 541 -4.46 -6.35 -4.99
N ASP A 542 -5.05 -6.28 -6.17
CA ASP A 542 -4.90 -5.20 -7.13
C ASP A 542 -5.79 -3.98 -6.84
N ARG A 543 -6.48 -3.93 -5.69
CA ARG A 543 -7.32 -2.77 -5.30
C ARG A 543 -7.08 -2.27 -3.87
N SER A 544 -6.06 -2.78 -3.17
CA SER A 544 -5.64 -2.20 -1.89
C SER A 544 -5.17 -0.77 -2.10
N ASN A 545 -5.87 0.20 -1.52
CA ASN A 545 -5.44 1.58 -1.59
C ASN A 545 -4.17 1.78 -0.75
N TYR A 546 -3.07 2.07 -1.44
CA TYR A 546 -1.82 2.44 -0.80
C TYR A 546 -1.68 3.95 -0.58
N ASP A 547 -2.59 4.78 -1.12
CA ASP A 547 -2.42 6.24 -1.03
C ASP A 547 -2.64 6.73 0.40
N THR A 548 -1.53 6.80 1.13
CA THR A 548 -1.52 7.29 2.50
C THR A 548 -1.57 8.81 2.53
N GLU A 549 -1.28 9.56 1.47
CA GLU A 549 -1.07 11.01 1.60
C GLU A 549 -2.31 11.79 2.05
N ARG A 550 -3.51 11.43 1.55
CA ARG A 550 -4.78 12.02 1.98
C ARG A 550 -5.22 11.51 3.34
N ARG A 551 -5.11 10.20 3.59
CA ARG A 551 -5.47 9.57 4.88
C ARG A 551 -4.55 10.03 6.03
N ASP A 552 -3.26 10.20 5.74
CA ASP A 552 -2.24 10.69 6.67
C ASP A 552 -2.41 12.16 7.01
N LEU A 553 -3.15 12.95 6.21
CA LEU A 553 -3.26 14.39 6.49
C LEU A 553 -3.91 14.65 7.85
N LEU A 554 -4.93 13.85 8.22
CA LEU A 554 -5.52 13.94 9.56
C LEU A 554 -4.52 13.51 10.63
N ALA A 555 -3.74 12.44 10.41
CA ALA A 555 -2.68 12.02 11.33
C ALA A 555 -1.59 13.10 11.50
N LYS A 556 -1.23 13.81 10.42
CA LYS A 556 -0.30 14.94 10.45
C LYS A 556 -0.87 16.14 11.21
N LEU A 557 -2.16 16.43 11.03
CA LEU A 557 -2.88 17.46 11.79
C LEU A 557 -2.93 17.13 13.28
N ILE A 558 -3.19 15.87 13.63
CA ILE A 558 -3.15 15.38 15.00
C ILE A 558 -1.75 15.61 15.59
N ASN A 559 -0.68 15.19 14.90
CA ASN A 559 0.69 15.45 15.35
C ASN A 559 1.00 16.95 15.51
N TYR A 560 0.59 17.77 14.54
CA TYR A 560 0.76 19.22 14.61
C TYR A 560 0.08 19.80 15.85
N THR A 561 -1.16 19.37 16.12
CA THR A 561 -1.95 19.79 17.29
C THR A 561 -1.28 19.32 18.59
N TYR A 562 -0.77 18.09 18.65
CA TYR A 562 0.05 17.61 19.76
C TYR A 562 1.27 18.51 20.04
N GLY A 563 1.89 19.05 18.99
CA GLY A 563 3.04 19.95 19.09
C GLY A 563 2.72 21.36 19.59
N LEU A 564 1.46 21.81 19.51
CA LEU A 564 1.04 23.12 20.04
C LEU A 564 0.95 23.12 21.57
N GLY A 565 0.58 21.98 22.16
CA GLY A 565 0.36 21.82 23.59
C GLY A 565 -1.13 21.82 23.97
N PRO A 566 -1.45 21.46 25.23
CA PRO A 566 -2.81 21.18 25.65
C PRO A 566 -3.68 22.43 25.86
N ASP A 567 -3.06 23.59 26.08
CA ASP A 567 -3.76 24.86 26.31
C ASP A 567 -4.06 25.63 25.01
N GLU A 568 -3.47 25.18 23.90
CA GLU A 568 -3.60 25.84 22.60
C GLU A 568 -4.88 25.42 21.86
N ASP A 569 -5.48 26.40 21.20
CA ASP A 569 -6.75 26.25 20.49
C ASP A 569 -6.54 26.44 18.99
N LEU A 570 -6.63 25.34 18.25
CA LEU A 570 -6.46 25.30 16.80
C LEU A 570 -7.45 26.23 16.10
N SER A 571 -8.61 26.53 16.70
CA SER A 571 -9.59 27.45 16.12
C SER A 571 -9.04 28.87 15.94
N LYS A 572 -8.15 29.31 16.85
CA LYS A 572 -7.50 30.63 16.79
C LYS A 572 -6.51 30.70 15.63
N ILE A 573 -5.67 29.68 15.49
CA ILE A 573 -4.66 29.56 14.42
C ILE A 573 -5.35 29.40 13.05
N TYR A 574 -6.45 28.67 13.00
CA TYR A 574 -7.26 28.53 11.80
C TYR A 574 -7.89 29.87 11.40
N SER A 575 -8.48 30.59 12.36
CA SER A 575 -9.18 31.85 12.12
C SER A 575 -8.25 33.01 11.79
N SER A 576 -7.01 33.01 12.30
CA SER A 576 -5.97 33.98 11.93
C SER A 576 -5.41 33.78 10.51
N GLY A 577 -5.71 32.64 9.87
CA GLY A 577 -5.15 32.27 8.57
C GLY A 577 -3.69 31.82 8.64
N GLU A 578 -3.16 31.58 9.84
CA GLU A 578 -1.78 31.14 10.07
C GLU A 578 -1.59 29.64 9.83
N LEU A 579 -2.67 28.85 9.86
CA LEU A 579 -2.60 27.41 9.61
C LEU A 579 -2.22 27.12 8.14
N ARG A 580 -0.99 26.63 7.90
CA ARG A 580 -0.50 26.28 6.56
C ARG A 580 -0.17 24.80 6.46
N LEU A 581 -0.51 24.20 5.33
CA LEU A 581 -0.20 22.78 5.03
C LEU A 581 1.30 22.48 5.17
N LYS A 582 2.16 23.42 4.76
CA LYS A 582 3.63 23.27 4.87
C LYS A 582 4.09 23.12 6.33
N ASP A 583 3.44 23.78 7.28
CA ASP A 583 3.80 23.70 8.70
C ASP A 583 3.35 22.35 9.30
N VAL A 584 2.20 21.84 8.85
CA VAL A 584 1.70 20.49 9.18
C VAL A 584 2.62 19.40 8.61
N GLU A 585 3.06 19.54 7.35
CA GLU A 585 4.02 18.60 6.74
C GLU A 585 5.40 18.66 7.40
N LYS A 586 5.84 19.86 7.78
CA LYS A 586 7.10 20.07 8.49
C LYS A 586 7.08 19.40 9.86
N SER A 587 6.00 19.57 10.64
CA SER A 587 5.87 18.94 11.97
C SER A 587 5.95 17.40 11.90
N TRP A 588 5.38 16.80 10.85
CA TRP A 588 5.45 15.36 10.61
C TRP A 588 6.86 14.89 10.20
N THR A 589 7.52 15.65 9.34
CA THR A 589 8.86 15.31 8.82
C THR A 589 9.94 15.47 9.89
N GLU A 590 9.80 16.47 10.75
CA GLU A 590 10.75 16.78 11.83
C GLU A 590 10.44 16.03 13.14
N MET A 591 9.36 15.25 13.18
CA MET A 591 8.99 14.40 14.32
C MET A 591 10.16 13.49 14.71
N LYS A 592 10.41 13.40 16.02
CA LYS A 592 11.42 12.51 16.62
C LYS A 592 10.75 11.66 17.67
N GLY A 593 11.34 10.48 17.93
CA GLY A 593 10.97 9.68 19.09
C GLY A 593 11.09 10.48 20.38
N ASN A 594 10.22 10.21 21.36
CA ASN A 594 10.07 10.99 22.58
C ASN A 594 10.27 10.12 23.82
N LYS A 595 11.24 10.47 24.68
CA LYS A 595 11.44 9.90 26.04
C LYS A 595 11.22 8.38 26.13
N GLY A 596 11.90 7.63 25.27
CA GLY A 596 11.84 6.16 25.22
C GLY A 596 10.81 5.56 24.25
N LYS A 597 9.94 6.36 23.62
CA LYS A 597 9.02 5.92 22.55
C LYS A 597 9.66 6.12 21.16
N PRO A 598 9.79 5.08 20.32
CA PRO A 598 10.36 5.19 18.97
C PRO A 598 9.53 6.08 18.04
N LEU A 599 10.16 6.60 16.98
CA LEU A 599 9.48 7.51 16.02
C LEU A 599 8.32 6.78 15.32
N MET A 600 8.56 5.54 14.89
CA MET A 600 7.54 4.77 14.17
C MET A 600 6.29 4.55 15.02
N SER A 601 6.47 4.24 16.31
CA SER A 601 5.38 4.08 17.26
C SER A 601 4.55 5.36 17.43
N MET A 602 5.18 6.55 17.38
CA MET A 602 4.44 7.82 17.41
C MET A 602 3.64 8.07 16.12
N ARG A 603 4.21 7.76 14.95
CA ARG A 603 3.52 7.89 13.66
C ARG A 603 2.27 7.01 13.62
N TRP A 604 2.39 5.74 14.02
CA TRP A 604 1.27 4.79 14.06
C TRP A 604 0.18 5.21 15.06
N SER A 605 0.56 5.71 16.24
CA SER A 605 -0.41 6.19 17.23
C SER A 605 -1.28 7.34 16.66
N ASN A 606 -0.67 8.28 15.94
CA ASN A 606 -1.41 9.36 15.26
C ASN A 606 -2.32 8.82 14.13
N MET A 607 -1.89 7.78 13.40
CA MET A 607 -2.68 7.14 12.35
C MET A 607 -3.91 6.42 12.92
N TYR A 608 -3.74 5.65 14.00
CA TYR A 608 -4.87 4.98 14.66
C TYR A 608 -5.84 5.98 15.30
N HIS A 609 -5.34 7.07 15.89
CA HIS A 609 -6.20 8.15 16.36
C HIS A 609 -7.00 8.74 15.19
N ALA A 610 -6.36 9.03 14.05
CA ALA A 610 -7.06 9.52 12.85
C ALA A 610 -8.17 8.55 12.39
N SER A 611 -7.89 7.24 12.35
CA SER A 611 -8.87 6.20 11.99
C SER A 611 -10.09 6.16 12.92
N ALA A 612 -9.89 6.42 14.22
CA ALA A 612 -10.95 6.36 15.22
C ALA A 612 -11.84 7.63 15.27
N ILE A 613 -11.39 8.76 14.70
CA ILE A 613 -12.13 10.05 14.82
C ILE A 613 -13.56 9.95 14.27
N TYR A 614 -13.78 9.24 13.16
CA TYR A 614 -15.12 9.07 12.59
C TYR A 614 -16.10 8.47 13.61
N TYR A 615 -15.68 7.40 14.29
CA TYR A 615 -16.50 6.70 15.28
C TYR A 615 -16.82 7.61 16.47
N LYS A 616 -15.83 8.39 16.93
CA LYS A 616 -15.99 9.33 18.04
C LYS A 616 -17.01 10.42 17.75
N VAL A 617 -16.82 11.15 16.66
CA VAL A 617 -17.70 12.29 16.33
C VAL A 617 -19.09 11.83 15.92
N GLY A 618 -19.19 10.71 15.18
CA GLY A 618 -20.46 10.16 14.75
C GLY A 618 -21.32 9.62 15.91
N SER A 619 -20.68 9.00 16.90
CA SER A 619 -21.37 8.50 18.11
C SER A 619 -21.94 9.62 18.98
N LEU A 620 -21.26 10.78 19.00
CA LEU A 620 -21.65 11.95 19.79
C LEU A 620 -22.42 13.01 18.98
N GLY A 621 -22.67 12.76 17.68
CA GLY A 621 -23.33 13.72 16.80
C GLY A 621 -22.57 15.05 16.62
N ILE A 622 -21.25 15.05 16.79
CA ILE A 622 -20.41 16.26 16.72
C ILE A 622 -20.17 16.65 15.27
N GLN A 623 -20.53 17.88 14.92
CA GLN A 623 -20.30 18.44 13.59
C GLN A 623 -18.93 19.12 13.48
N GLU A 624 -18.45 19.26 12.25
CA GLU A 624 -17.17 19.89 11.96
C GLU A 624 -17.14 21.37 12.35
N GLY A 625 -16.07 21.79 13.02
CA GLY A 625 -15.92 23.15 13.52
C GLY A 625 -16.93 23.57 14.59
N ALA A 626 -17.74 22.66 15.11
CA ALA A 626 -18.67 22.95 16.19
C ALA A 626 -17.94 23.18 17.52
N GLU A 627 -18.50 24.04 18.37
CA GLU A 627 -18.10 24.09 19.77
C GLU A 627 -18.57 22.82 20.48
N ILE A 628 -17.71 22.25 21.33
CA ILE A 628 -18.03 21.03 22.07
C ILE A 628 -18.46 21.37 23.50
N THR A 629 -19.47 20.66 23.99
CA THR A 629 -19.88 20.75 25.39
C THR A 629 -18.84 20.10 26.30
N THR A 630 -18.84 20.44 27.58
CA THR A 630 -17.96 19.81 28.58
C THR A 630 -18.18 18.29 28.67
N GLU A 631 -19.41 17.84 28.47
CA GLU A 631 -19.76 16.42 28.45
C GLU A 631 -19.18 15.70 27.23
N HIS A 632 -19.39 16.24 26.02
CA HIS A 632 -18.78 15.71 24.80
C HIS A 632 -17.26 15.67 24.90
N LEU A 633 -16.65 16.71 25.48
CA LEU A 633 -15.21 16.77 25.67
C LEU A 633 -14.72 15.61 26.56
N ALA A 634 -15.36 15.40 27.70
CA ALA A 634 -15.00 14.33 28.62
C ALA A 634 -15.19 12.94 27.98
N GLN A 635 -16.23 12.75 27.17
CA GLN A 635 -16.47 11.51 26.45
C GLN A 635 -15.41 11.26 25.37
N LEU A 636 -15.07 12.28 24.58
CA LEU A 636 -14.01 12.17 23.56
C LEU A 636 -12.65 11.78 24.17
N ALA A 637 -12.29 12.39 25.30
CA ALA A 637 -11.04 12.10 26.00
C ALA A 637 -11.01 10.65 26.52
N ARG A 638 -12.11 10.17 27.12
CA ARG A 638 -12.24 8.77 27.57
C ARG A 638 -12.14 7.78 26.40
N MET A 639 -12.84 8.06 25.30
CA MET A 639 -12.80 7.22 24.10
C MET A 639 -11.39 7.15 23.50
N GLU A 640 -10.66 8.27 23.45
CA GLU A 640 -9.26 8.26 23.01
C GLU A 640 -8.36 7.50 23.97
N HIS A 641 -8.56 7.64 25.28
CA HIS A 641 -7.74 6.92 26.26
C HIS A 641 -7.96 5.41 26.21
N LEU A 642 -9.21 4.95 26.03
CA LEU A 642 -9.53 3.53 25.81
C LEU A 642 -8.86 2.99 24.55
N ARG A 643 -8.99 3.72 23.44
CA ARG A 643 -8.31 3.40 22.18
C ARG A 643 -6.80 3.31 22.35
N TRP A 644 -6.22 4.29 23.02
CA TRP A 644 -4.79 4.34 23.29
C TRP A 644 -4.33 3.20 24.20
N ASN A 645 -5.09 2.82 25.23
CA ASN A 645 -4.82 1.66 26.08
C ASN A 645 -4.76 0.38 25.24
N VAL A 646 -5.77 0.13 24.40
CA VAL A 646 -5.80 -1.05 23.51
C VAL A 646 -4.62 -1.04 22.55
N GLU A 647 -4.31 0.12 21.95
CA GLU A 647 -3.10 0.29 21.13
C GLU A 647 -1.85 -0.14 21.90
N GLN A 648 -1.57 0.48 23.05
CA GLN A 648 -0.35 0.22 23.81
C GLN A 648 -0.24 -1.26 24.22
N LEU A 649 -1.34 -1.88 24.66
CA LEU A 649 -1.38 -3.30 25.02
C LEU A 649 -1.10 -4.20 23.80
N MET A 650 -1.67 -3.87 22.64
CA MET A 650 -1.36 -4.57 21.37
C MET A 650 0.08 -4.33 20.92
N MET A 651 0.67 -3.18 21.26
CA MET A 651 2.09 -2.90 21.00
C MET A 651 3.03 -3.73 21.89
N GLY A 652 2.50 -4.39 22.93
CA GLY A 652 3.28 -5.11 23.92
C GLY A 652 3.71 -4.26 25.12
N PHE A 653 3.24 -3.02 25.25
CA PHE A 653 3.35 -2.31 26.52
C PHE A 653 2.47 -2.98 27.56
N ARG A 654 2.83 -2.81 28.84
CA ARG A 654 2.01 -3.23 29.97
C ARG A 654 1.83 -2.10 30.99
N PRO A 655 0.78 -2.17 31.81
CA PRO A 655 0.66 -1.36 33.01
C PRO A 655 1.89 -1.51 33.91
N GLN A 656 2.20 -0.44 34.64
CA GLN A 656 3.20 -0.48 35.71
C GLN A 656 2.65 -1.26 36.91
N LEU A 657 3.43 -2.21 37.41
CA LEU A 657 3.13 -2.96 38.62
C LEU A 657 3.66 -2.23 39.85
N SER A 658 3.06 -2.48 41.02
CA SER A 658 3.56 -1.97 42.29
C SER A 658 4.99 -2.44 42.60
N SER A 659 5.39 -3.61 42.06
CA SER A 659 6.74 -4.16 42.18
C SER A 659 7.79 -3.51 41.26
N ASP A 660 7.40 -2.65 40.31
CA ASP A 660 8.30 -2.00 39.35
C ASP A 660 9.08 -0.80 39.95
N SER A 661 9.20 -0.73 41.28
CA SER A 661 9.86 0.37 42.02
C SER A 661 11.34 0.57 41.66
N ARG A 662 11.95 -0.38 40.96
CA ARG A 662 13.34 -0.30 40.48
C ARG A 662 13.56 0.76 39.39
N PHE A 663 12.52 1.13 38.66
CA PHE A 663 12.61 2.10 37.57
C PHE A 663 12.38 3.51 38.09
N ASN A 664 13.33 4.40 37.86
CA ASN A 664 13.36 5.71 38.51
C ASN A 664 12.79 6.84 37.63
N SER A 665 12.41 6.53 36.39
CA SER A 665 11.86 7.52 35.46
C SER A 665 10.84 6.92 34.48
N ALA A 666 9.94 7.77 33.97
CA ALA A 666 8.99 7.39 32.92
C ALA A 666 9.68 6.95 31.62
N GLU A 667 10.88 7.47 31.33
CA GLU A 667 11.65 7.04 30.17
C GLU A 667 12.18 5.61 30.33
N GLU A 668 12.70 5.28 31.52
CA GLU A 668 13.19 3.95 31.83
C GLU A 668 12.08 2.89 31.78
N LEU A 669 10.89 3.24 32.31
CA LEU A 669 9.68 2.42 32.17
C LEU A 669 9.36 2.15 30.70
N ARG A 670 9.30 3.19 29.87
CA ARG A 670 8.96 3.04 28.44
C ARG A 670 9.97 2.20 27.67
N ARG A 671 11.26 2.33 27.96
CA ARG A 671 12.32 1.47 27.36
C ARG A 671 12.14 -0.02 27.69
N ASN A 672 11.44 -0.34 28.79
CA ASN A 672 11.13 -1.70 29.21
C ASN A 672 9.68 -2.11 28.84
N MET A 673 9.03 -1.39 27.91
CA MET A 673 7.64 -1.64 27.51
C MET A 673 6.65 -1.51 28.67
N ILE A 674 6.88 -0.57 29.59
CA ILE A 674 5.99 -0.28 30.72
C ILE A 674 5.49 1.15 30.58
N HIS A 675 4.19 1.36 30.77
CA HIS A 675 3.61 2.69 30.77
C HIS A 675 2.67 2.91 31.95
N TYR A 676 2.93 3.96 32.73
CA TYR A 676 2.19 4.24 33.96
C TYR A 676 0.74 4.67 33.70
N ASP A 677 0.45 5.31 32.55
CA ASP A 677 -0.90 5.75 32.17
C ASP A 677 -1.81 4.63 31.62
N ILE A 678 -1.34 3.39 31.46
CA ILE A 678 -2.23 2.27 31.06
C ILE A 678 -3.06 1.86 32.27
N LYS A 679 -4.19 2.55 32.44
CA LYS A 679 -5.19 2.40 33.50
C LYS A 679 -6.49 3.09 33.08
N ASP A 680 -7.53 2.99 33.89
CA ASP A 680 -8.77 3.74 33.74
C ASP A 680 -8.51 5.25 33.67
N PHE A 681 -9.19 5.93 32.74
CA PHE A 681 -9.09 7.38 32.55
C PHE A 681 -9.34 8.16 33.85
N ASP A 682 -10.32 7.74 34.66
CA ASP A 682 -10.63 8.46 35.91
C ASP A 682 -9.55 8.29 36.99
N SER A 683 -8.71 7.25 36.87
CA SER A 683 -7.57 7.01 37.74
C SER A 683 -6.30 7.75 37.32
N LEU A 684 -6.34 8.49 36.21
CA LEU A 684 -5.21 9.29 35.73
C LEU A 684 -4.98 10.54 36.58
N PRO A 685 -3.71 11.00 36.70
CA PRO A 685 -3.40 12.31 37.24
C PRO A 685 -4.16 13.41 36.50
N LYS A 686 -4.55 14.47 37.22
CA LYS A 686 -5.28 15.61 36.64
C LYS A 686 -4.55 16.21 35.43
N GLU A 687 -3.23 16.36 35.51
CA GLU A 687 -2.41 16.88 34.41
C GLU A 687 -2.51 16.04 33.12
N THR A 688 -2.55 14.71 33.23
CA THR A 688 -2.71 13.82 32.07
C THR A 688 -4.11 13.98 31.48
N ARG A 689 -5.15 14.01 32.32
CA ARG A 689 -6.52 14.23 31.85
C ARG A 689 -6.70 15.59 31.18
N ASP A 690 -6.08 16.64 31.72
CA ASP A 690 -6.14 17.98 31.14
C ASP A 690 -5.48 18.01 29.76
N LYS A 691 -4.39 17.24 29.55
CA LYS A 691 -3.78 17.07 28.22
C LYS A 691 -4.71 16.39 27.23
N ASP A 692 -5.30 15.25 27.59
CA ASP A 692 -6.20 14.52 26.70
C ASP A 692 -7.45 15.33 26.35
N ASN A 693 -7.97 16.11 27.30
CA ASN A 693 -9.04 17.06 27.07
C ASN A 693 -8.59 18.20 26.12
N GLY A 694 -7.41 18.78 26.33
CA GLY A 694 -6.85 19.81 25.44
C GLY A 694 -6.78 19.36 23.98
N PHE A 695 -6.31 18.13 23.74
CA PHE A 695 -6.28 17.58 22.38
C PHE A 695 -7.67 17.27 21.83
N SER A 696 -8.53 16.65 22.63
CA SER A 696 -9.90 16.29 22.22
C SER A 696 -10.73 17.52 21.83
N ARG A 697 -10.47 18.67 22.45
CA ARG A 697 -11.09 19.96 22.09
C ARG A 697 -10.90 20.35 20.64
N ASN A 698 -9.77 20.01 20.07
CA ASN A 698 -9.39 20.43 18.74
C ASN A 698 -9.97 19.54 17.63
N ILE A 699 -10.60 18.39 17.95
CA ILE A 699 -11.12 17.43 16.96
C ILE A 699 -12.07 18.05 15.93
N PRO A 700 -13.11 18.82 16.30
CA PRO A 700 -14.01 19.44 15.32
C PRO A 700 -13.25 20.38 14.38
N MET A 701 -12.28 21.13 14.90
CA MET A 701 -11.50 22.07 14.10
C MET A 701 -10.49 21.36 13.19
N MET A 702 -9.91 20.23 13.63
CA MET A 702 -9.08 19.39 12.78
C MET A 702 -9.85 18.87 11.57
N LEU A 703 -11.11 18.46 11.74
CA LEU A 703 -11.97 18.03 10.62
C LEU A 703 -12.27 19.18 9.66
N LYS A 704 -12.57 20.38 10.19
CA LYS A 704 -12.76 21.58 9.37
C LYS A 704 -11.51 21.95 8.57
N ALA A 705 -10.33 21.89 9.20
CA ALA A 705 -9.04 22.14 8.56
C ALA A 705 -8.70 21.10 7.49
N LEU A 706 -9.03 19.83 7.73
CA LEU A 706 -8.86 18.75 6.78
C LEU A 706 -9.61 19.03 5.46
N ARG A 707 -10.89 19.42 5.54
CA ARG A 707 -11.68 19.84 4.36
C ARG A 707 -11.11 21.04 3.64
N TYR A 708 -10.64 22.04 4.39
CA TYR A 708 -10.03 23.24 3.82
C TYR A 708 -8.79 22.91 2.98
N PHE A 709 -7.92 22.02 3.47
CA PHE A 709 -6.72 21.64 2.73
C PHE A 709 -7.02 20.79 1.50
N ASP A 710 -8.00 19.90 1.57
CA ASP A 710 -8.41 19.07 0.43
C ASP A 710 -9.01 19.91 -0.71
N LEU A 711 -9.90 20.86 -0.42
CA LEU A 711 -10.46 21.78 -1.43
C LEU A 711 -9.37 22.63 -2.11
N LYS A 712 -8.32 23.00 -1.38
CA LYS A 712 -7.17 23.72 -1.95
C LYS A 712 -6.31 22.82 -2.84
N GLN A 713 -6.11 21.55 -2.47
CA GLN A 713 -5.45 20.58 -3.34
C GLN A 713 -6.28 20.39 -4.63
N TYR A 714 -7.60 20.22 -4.51
CA TYR A 714 -8.50 20.02 -5.65
C TYR A 714 -8.61 21.23 -6.59
N SER A 715 -8.55 22.46 -6.07
CA SER A 715 -8.57 23.68 -6.90
C SER A 715 -7.22 23.95 -7.58
N CYS A 716 -6.11 23.60 -6.94
CA CYS A 716 -4.79 23.62 -7.59
C CYS A 716 -4.67 22.54 -8.69
N GLU A 717 -5.32 21.38 -8.50
CA GLU A 717 -5.40 20.28 -9.47
C GLU A 717 -6.18 20.63 -10.75
N LYS A 718 -7.22 21.48 -10.68
CA LYS A 718 -7.95 21.98 -11.87
C LYS A 718 -7.33 23.23 -12.51
N GLY A 719 -6.51 23.99 -11.77
CA GLY A 719 -5.94 25.26 -12.21
C GLY A 719 -4.79 25.17 -13.22
N THR A 720 -4.44 23.98 -13.71
CA THR A 720 -3.38 23.80 -14.74
C THR A 720 -3.89 23.54 -16.15
N ASP A 721 -5.22 23.61 -16.36
CA ASP A 721 -5.84 23.44 -17.68
C ASP A 721 -6.85 24.57 -17.97
N SER A 722 -6.36 25.80 -17.96
CA SER A 722 -6.97 26.91 -18.72
C SER A 722 -5.90 27.95 -18.98
N GLY A 723 -5.48 28.04 -20.23
CA GLY A 723 -4.72 29.17 -20.72
C GLY A 723 -5.60 30.41 -20.79
N GLU A 724 -5.10 31.50 -20.24
CA GLU A 724 -5.33 32.89 -20.63
C GLU A 724 -3.92 33.49 -20.53
N ASP A 725 -3.22 33.93 -21.58
CA ASP A 725 -3.68 34.84 -22.64
C ASP A 725 -4.63 35.90 -22.09
N ASP A 726 -4.12 36.72 -21.17
CA ASP A 726 -4.33 38.17 -21.27
C ASP A 726 -3.32 39.00 -20.45
N LYS A 727 -2.56 39.85 -21.17
CA LYS A 727 -1.97 41.16 -20.79
C LYS A 727 -0.75 41.21 -19.83
N LYS A 728 0.45 41.24 -20.41
CA LYS A 728 1.18 42.48 -20.81
C LYS A 728 2.49 42.16 -21.52
#